data_AF-A0A8T5TJM7-F1
#
_entry.id   AF-A0A8T5TJM7-F1
#
_cell.length_a   1.000
_cell.length_b   1.000
_cell.length_c   1.000
_cell.angle_alpha   90.00
_cell.angle_beta   90.00
_cell.angle_gamma   90.00
#
_symmetry.space_group_name_H-M   'P 1'
#
loop_
_entity.id
_entity.type
_entity.pdbx_description
1 polymer ?
#
loop_
_entity_poly.entity_id
_entity_poly.type
_entity_poly.pdbx_seq_one_letter_code
_entity_poly.pdbx_strand_id
1 'polypeptide(L)'
;MPITKLKINDLLTKDTKLAFLVGAGCSVDPPSCLPIGHAMMDAIIDYTCAESEIKQIKELGQLRFEALVEIIRDNLDKELKIIDYYGLCDKPNIQHFFLAEMSKKGHFVITTNFDFLIEYALQQSGVPDDDIIPVITKEDFTQFQDPNEQFNKGNMIVVKIHGSTKNIIKNEDTKESLITTIQSFGLNKEQENIFQLESFKQPLFVNITKDRSLVVMGYSGSDDFDIVPTLKALKNLRNIIWINHSEKVQIGKEIIFEIDANTNQLLNTLDDNYRKVTQILSEIQRMNNADHIYRVDVNTTMMVKELLDNKLIPKFDNFSLNPIDWLKNNIEEPKKVMKYYIPYKIYFDFDLYEDAIRCLKEIFRIAEKTGDQFWKSTAFNNLGMIYRIKGDYQEALKLYRKALKIDEQLGNLSGKAVSLNNIGEIFRAQGNYPEALKRYEEALQINDQLGNLSRKATAFTNIGAVYYAQGNYPEALKRYEEALEIAGILGDLSKKAIRLNNIGMVHRAKGDYLKALELYKQALKIDEQLGDLKGKVTRLNNIAEIFRIHKLYTEALNIYEEALKIDEQLGDLKGKATRLNNIGDIFGMQKIYPEALKLFKKALKVFEQIGDSEGKVTCLNNIAVIYGFQGYFQQSLKMHLEALQILNRLGLNKSPAALDIQKNIEYLRKKIN
;
A
#
# COMPACT_ATOMS: atom_id res chain seq x y z
N MET A 1 23.41 8.34 24.17
CA MET A 1 24.58 7.60 24.75
C MET A 1 24.06 6.33 25.38
N PRO A 2 24.85 5.25 25.50
CA PRO A 2 24.42 4.02 26.18
C PRO A 2 24.01 4.27 27.63
N ILE A 3 22.93 3.62 28.09
CA ILE A 3 22.52 3.61 29.50
C ILE A 3 23.30 2.51 30.21
N THR A 4 24.28 2.90 31.02
CA THR A 4 25.22 1.95 31.64
C THR A 4 24.69 1.26 32.89
N LYS A 5 23.56 1.71 33.46
CA LYS A 5 22.97 1.16 34.70
C LYS A 5 21.76 0.24 34.48
N LEU A 6 21.20 0.23 33.28
CA LEU A 6 20.02 -0.56 32.93
C LEU A 6 20.48 -1.87 32.28
N LYS A 7 19.96 -3.01 32.74
CA LYS A 7 20.21 -4.33 32.13
C LYS A 7 18.97 -4.83 31.43
N ILE A 8 19.14 -5.79 30.52
CA ILE A 8 17.99 -6.37 29.82
C ILE A 8 17.02 -7.08 30.77
N ASN A 9 17.53 -7.70 31.82
CA ASN A 9 16.71 -8.33 32.85
C ASN A 9 15.78 -7.32 33.54
N ASP A 10 16.18 -6.05 33.65
CA ASP A 10 15.35 -4.98 34.24
C ASP A 10 14.20 -4.57 33.29
N LEU A 11 14.38 -4.76 31.97
CA LEU A 11 13.35 -4.50 30.97
C LEU A 11 12.38 -5.67 30.78
N LEU A 12 12.84 -6.89 31.08
CA LEU A 12 12.11 -8.15 30.89
C LEU A 12 11.74 -8.83 32.23
N THR A 13 11.69 -8.09 33.34
CA THR A 13 11.43 -8.65 34.67
C THR A 13 10.11 -9.41 34.76
N LYS A 14 9.99 -10.29 35.75
CA LYS A 14 8.79 -11.09 36.02
C LYS A 14 7.53 -10.26 36.30
N ASP A 15 7.68 -9.01 36.78
CA ASP A 15 6.56 -8.12 37.10
C ASP A 15 6.12 -7.26 35.90
N THR A 16 6.88 -7.28 34.80
CA THR A 16 6.55 -6.57 33.57
C THR A 16 5.56 -7.38 32.73
N LYS A 17 4.43 -6.78 32.38
CA LYS A 17 3.55 -7.37 31.36
C LYS A 17 4.14 -7.07 29.98
N LEU A 18 4.48 -8.12 29.25
CA LEU A 18 5.08 -8.03 27.92
C LEU A 18 4.11 -8.44 26.81
N ALA A 19 4.34 -7.89 25.62
CA ALA A 19 3.87 -8.40 24.35
C ALA A 19 5.07 -8.50 23.41
N PHE A 20 5.13 -9.52 22.56
CA PHE A 20 6.21 -9.76 21.61
C PHE A 20 5.71 -9.56 20.20
N LEU A 21 6.43 -8.77 19.41
CA LEU A 21 6.28 -8.69 17.96
C LEU A 21 7.50 -9.37 17.32
N VAL A 22 7.25 -10.44 16.57
CA VAL A 22 8.26 -11.40 16.13
C VAL A 22 8.34 -11.43 14.61
N GLY A 23 9.53 -11.19 14.08
CA GLY A 23 9.84 -11.24 12.65
C GLY A 23 10.66 -12.48 12.24
N ALA A 24 10.94 -12.57 10.93
CA ALA A 24 11.52 -13.77 10.32
C ALA A 24 12.94 -14.08 10.82
N GLY A 25 13.66 -13.09 11.35
CA GLY A 25 14.99 -13.25 11.94
C GLY A 25 15.01 -14.25 13.12
N CYS A 26 13.87 -14.47 13.78
CA CYS A 26 13.77 -15.48 14.84
C CYS A 26 13.82 -16.92 14.31
N SER A 27 13.56 -17.13 13.02
CA SER A 27 13.49 -18.46 12.39
C SER A 27 14.79 -18.89 11.69
N VAL A 28 15.80 -18.01 11.65
CA VAL A 28 17.08 -18.24 10.94
C VAL A 28 18.02 -19.15 11.70
N ASP A 29 18.00 -19.10 13.03
CA ASP A 29 18.94 -19.86 13.84
C ASP A 29 18.62 -21.36 13.82
N PRO A 30 19.65 -22.22 13.93
CA PRO A 30 19.47 -23.66 14.06
C PRO A 30 18.58 -24.04 15.26
N PRO A 31 17.77 -25.11 15.14
CA PRO A 31 17.70 -26.04 14.00
C PRO A 31 16.70 -25.61 12.91
N SER A 32 16.01 -24.48 13.06
CA SER A 32 14.94 -24.03 12.15
C SER A 32 15.48 -23.63 10.77
N CYS A 33 16.59 -22.88 10.74
CA CYS A 33 17.33 -22.52 9.52
C CYS A 33 16.46 -22.00 8.35
N LEU A 34 15.34 -21.32 8.65
CA LEU A 34 14.47 -20.79 7.61
C LEU A 34 15.09 -19.53 6.97
N PRO A 35 14.99 -19.36 5.64
CA PRO A 35 15.45 -18.17 4.97
C PRO A 35 14.62 -16.97 5.38
N ILE A 36 15.25 -15.80 5.47
CA ILE A 36 14.54 -14.52 5.59
C ILE A 36 13.99 -14.07 4.23
N GLY A 37 13.11 -13.07 4.26
CA GLY A 37 12.37 -12.56 3.10
C GLY A 37 13.25 -12.35 1.86
N HIS A 38 14.37 -11.62 1.97
CA HIS A 38 15.23 -11.34 0.81
C HIS A 38 15.85 -12.60 0.18
N ALA A 39 16.23 -13.61 0.98
CA ALA A 39 16.83 -14.83 0.46
C ALA A 39 15.80 -15.66 -0.32
N MET A 40 14.55 -15.67 0.16
CA MET A 40 13.44 -16.27 -0.58
C MET A 40 13.06 -15.44 -1.81
N MET A 41 13.08 -14.11 -1.73
CA MET A 41 12.87 -13.22 -2.88
C MET A 41 13.89 -13.50 -3.98
N ASP A 42 15.16 -13.62 -3.62
CA ASP A 42 16.24 -13.91 -4.56
C ASP A 42 16.00 -15.24 -5.27
N ALA A 43 15.62 -16.27 -4.53
CA ALA A 43 15.28 -17.58 -5.10
C ALA A 43 14.08 -17.49 -6.06
N ILE A 44 13.04 -16.74 -5.70
CA ILE A 44 11.88 -16.50 -6.56
C ILE A 44 12.28 -15.75 -7.82
N ILE A 45 13.07 -14.67 -7.72
CA ILE A 45 13.52 -13.87 -8.86
C ILE A 45 14.38 -14.73 -9.80
N ASP A 46 15.34 -15.48 -9.25
CA ASP A 46 16.22 -16.35 -10.02
C ASP A 46 15.45 -17.45 -10.77
N TYR A 47 14.41 -17.98 -10.14
CA TYR A 47 13.59 -19.03 -10.74
C TYR A 47 12.62 -18.49 -11.80
N THR A 48 12.02 -17.32 -11.55
CA THR A 48 10.86 -16.83 -12.31
C THR A 48 11.18 -15.79 -13.37
N CYS A 49 12.32 -15.10 -13.29
CA CYS A 49 12.68 -14.02 -14.20
C CYS A 49 13.68 -14.47 -15.28
N ALA A 50 13.72 -13.71 -16.39
CA ALA A 50 14.73 -13.90 -17.41
C ALA A 50 16.12 -13.45 -16.91
N GLU A 51 17.17 -14.16 -17.30
CA GLU A 51 18.56 -13.88 -16.86
C GLU A 51 18.98 -12.41 -17.09
N SER A 52 18.50 -11.78 -18.17
CA SER A 52 18.79 -10.39 -18.49
C SER A 52 18.18 -9.38 -17.50
N GLU A 53 17.14 -9.78 -16.76
CA GLU A 53 16.39 -8.90 -15.86
C GLU A 53 16.72 -9.14 -14.37
N ILE A 54 17.24 -10.32 -14.00
CA ILE A 54 17.51 -10.72 -12.61
C ILE A 54 18.30 -9.66 -11.85
N LYS A 55 19.45 -9.25 -12.38
CA LYS A 55 20.35 -8.31 -11.70
C LYS A 55 19.65 -6.99 -11.39
N GLN A 56 18.97 -6.42 -12.39
CA GLN A 56 18.30 -5.14 -12.24
C GLN A 56 17.15 -5.23 -11.22
N ILE A 57 16.39 -6.32 -11.23
CA ILE A 57 15.29 -6.54 -10.26
C ILE A 57 15.81 -6.70 -8.84
N LYS A 58 16.89 -7.47 -8.63
CA LYS A 58 17.50 -7.63 -7.29
C LYS A 58 18.08 -6.33 -6.74
N GLU A 59 18.50 -5.42 -7.61
CA GLU A 59 18.98 -4.09 -7.24
C GLU A 59 17.84 -3.08 -6.97
N LEU A 60 16.57 -3.46 -7.20
CA LEU A 60 15.41 -2.63 -6.84
C LEU A 60 15.18 -2.63 -5.33
N GLY A 61 15.81 -1.69 -4.62
CA GLY A 61 15.66 -1.55 -3.17
C GLY A 61 14.23 -1.25 -2.66
N GLN A 62 13.25 -1.04 -3.55
CA GLN A 62 11.84 -0.84 -3.20
C GLN A 62 10.96 -2.08 -3.43
N LEU A 63 11.46 -3.12 -4.11
CA LEU A 63 10.72 -4.36 -4.31
C LEU A 63 10.62 -5.11 -2.98
N ARG A 64 9.42 -5.52 -2.61
CA ARG A 64 9.11 -6.18 -1.33
C ARG A 64 8.69 -7.63 -1.55
N PHE A 65 8.90 -8.47 -0.55
CA PHE A 65 8.58 -9.90 -0.62
C PHE A 65 7.11 -10.14 -0.96
N GLU A 66 6.20 -9.44 -0.28
CA GLU A 66 4.76 -9.54 -0.39
C GLU A 66 4.27 -9.06 -1.75
N ALA A 67 4.85 -7.97 -2.25
CA ALA A 67 4.54 -7.45 -3.59
C ALA A 67 4.99 -8.45 -4.68
N LEU A 68 6.16 -9.06 -4.50
CA LEU A 68 6.63 -10.11 -5.39
C LEU A 68 5.73 -11.34 -5.31
N VAL A 69 5.40 -11.84 -4.11
CA VAL A 69 4.49 -12.96 -3.89
C VAL A 69 3.12 -12.70 -4.51
N GLU A 70 2.60 -11.48 -4.41
CA GLU A 70 1.36 -11.08 -5.08
C GLU A 70 1.47 -11.19 -6.61
N ILE A 71 2.54 -10.64 -7.19
CA ILE A 71 2.80 -10.75 -8.63
C ILE A 71 2.92 -12.22 -9.04
N ILE A 72 3.62 -13.05 -8.27
CA ILE A 72 3.75 -14.46 -8.58
C ILE A 72 2.41 -15.19 -8.46
N ARG A 73 1.60 -14.89 -7.43
CA ARG A 73 0.27 -15.47 -7.26
C ARG A 73 -0.63 -15.21 -8.46
N ASP A 74 -0.70 -13.95 -8.89
CA ASP A 74 -1.63 -13.54 -9.95
C ASP A 74 -1.26 -14.13 -11.31
N ASN A 75 -0.01 -14.56 -11.48
CA ASN A 75 0.56 -14.86 -12.80
C ASN A 75 1.11 -16.30 -12.93
N LEU A 76 1.49 -16.96 -11.84
CA LEU A 76 2.16 -18.28 -11.87
C LEU A 76 1.66 -19.23 -10.75
N ASP A 77 1.48 -18.75 -9.52
CA ASP A 77 1.19 -19.59 -8.34
C ASP A 77 -0.12 -19.18 -7.64
N LYS A 78 -1.26 -19.42 -8.29
CA LYS A 78 -2.58 -18.98 -7.79
C LYS A 78 -2.93 -19.53 -6.41
N GLU A 79 -2.41 -20.71 -6.08
CA GLU A 79 -2.61 -21.41 -4.80
C GLU A 79 -1.59 -21.00 -3.74
N LEU A 80 -0.72 -20.04 -4.05
CA LEU A 80 0.25 -19.47 -3.12
C LEU A 80 1.15 -20.54 -2.46
N LYS A 81 1.48 -21.61 -3.22
CA LYS A 81 2.32 -22.72 -2.77
C LYS A 81 3.68 -22.26 -2.28
N ILE A 82 4.22 -21.19 -2.85
CA ILE A 82 5.50 -20.61 -2.42
C ILE A 82 5.56 -20.38 -0.91
N ILE A 83 4.43 -20.03 -0.28
CA ILE A 83 4.37 -19.80 1.17
C ILE A 83 4.38 -21.12 1.95
N ASP A 84 3.89 -22.22 1.37
CA ASP A 84 3.90 -23.54 2.01
C ASP A 84 5.32 -24.01 2.35
N TYR A 85 6.36 -23.48 1.67
CA TYR A 85 7.77 -23.72 2.01
C TYR A 85 8.07 -23.46 3.50
N TYR A 86 7.57 -22.35 4.05
CA TYR A 86 7.81 -21.98 5.46
C TYR A 86 7.12 -22.95 6.44
N GLY A 87 6.07 -23.61 5.99
CA GLY A 87 5.32 -24.61 6.76
C GLY A 87 5.95 -26.00 6.79
N LEU A 88 7.05 -26.23 6.07
CA LEU A 88 7.72 -27.54 5.99
C LEU A 88 8.67 -27.79 7.16
N CYS A 89 9.07 -26.75 7.88
CA CYS A 89 9.92 -26.88 9.05
C CYS A 89 9.08 -27.05 10.31
N ASP A 90 9.28 -28.15 11.02
CA ASP A 90 8.64 -28.49 12.30
C ASP A 90 9.63 -28.43 13.48
N LYS A 91 10.80 -27.81 13.26
CA LYS A 91 11.94 -27.82 14.18
C LYS A 91 12.17 -26.45 14.79
N PRO A 92 11.46 -26.09 15.88
CA PRO A 92 11.65 -24.81 16.55
C PRO A 92 13.05 -24.69 17.15
N ASN A 93 13.63 -23.49 17.04
CA ASN A 93 14.85 -23.11 17.75
C ASN A 93 14.57 -22.53 19.13
N ILE A 94 15.66 -22.19 19.84
CA ILE A 94 15.62 -21.66 21.20
C ILE A 94 14.78 -20.38 21.35
N GLN A 95 14.71 -19.53 20.32
CA GLN A 95 13.92 -18.31 20.36
C GLN A 95 12.41 -18.62 20.40
N HIS A 96 11.97 -19.64 19.65
CA HIS A 96 10.57 -20.10 19.68
C HIS A 96 10.20 -20.71 21.04
N PHE A 97 11.09 -21.53 21.63
CA PHE A 97 10.87 -22.06 22.98
C PHE A 97 10.79 -20.96 24.04
N PHE A 98 11.60 -19.91 23.90
CA PHE A 98 11.49 -18.75 24.76
C PHE A 98 10.16 -18.02 24.62
N LEU A 99 9.67 -17.83 23.39
CA LEU A 99 8.35 -17.25 23.15
C LEU A 99 7.23 -18.13 23.74
N ALA A 100 7.34 -19.46 23.61
CA ALA A 100 6.42 -20.40 24.23
C ALA A 100 6.41 -20.28 25.76
N GLU A 101 7.58 -20.22 26.41
CA GLU A 101 7.68 -19.99 27.86
C GLU A 101 7.13 -18.64 28.29
N MET A 102 7.33 -17.59 27.48
CA MET A 102 6.77 -16.27 27.76
C MET A 102 5.24 -16.27 27.64
N SER A 103 4.68 -16.99 26.67
CA SER A 103 3.23 -17.19 26.55
C SER A 103 2.66 -17.90 27.78
N LYS A 104 3.30 -18.96 28.26
CA LYS A 104 2.89 -19.66 29.51
C LYS A 104 2.93 -18.75 30.75
N LYS A 105 3.74 -17.69 30.75
CA LYS A 105 3.82 -16.69 31.82
C LYS A 105 2.80 -15.56 31.70
N GLY A 106 1.92 -15.58 30.69
CA GLY A 106 0.88 -14.55 30.49
C GLY A 106 1.35 -13.35 29.67
N HIS A 107 2.44 -13.50 28.92
CA HIS A 107 2.84 -12.57 27.88
C HIS A 107 2.19 -12.97 26.55
N PHE A 108 2.04 -12.03 25.63
CA PHE A 108 1.37 -12.28 24.35
C PHE A 108 2.36 -12.26 23.21
N VAL A 109 2.11 -13.07 22.18
CA VAL A 109 3.00 -13.19 21.03
C VAL A 109 2.22 -12.89 19.75
N ILE A 110 2.79 -11.98 18.97
CA ILE A 110 2.34 -11.60 17.64
C ILE A 110 3.50 -11.88 16.69
N THR A 111 3.22 -12.53 15.55
CA THR A 111 4.23 -12.83 14.54
C THR A 111 3.80 -12.44 13.14
N THR A 112 4.76 -11.97 12.35
CA THR A 112 4.59 -11.74 10.90
C THR A 112 5.10 -12.91 10.07
N ASN A 113 5.55 -14.00 10.71
CA ASN A 113 6.11 -15.15 10.01
C ASN A 113 5.02 -16.07 9.46
N PHE A 114 5.30 -16.66 8.30
CA PHE A 114 4.43 -17.67 7.67
C PHE A 114 4.67 -19.10 8.20
N ASP A 115 5.73 -19.32 8.98
CA ASP A 115 6.03 -20.61 9.60
C ASP A 115 5.09 -20.93 10.79
N PHE A 116 5.21 -22.13 11.36
CA PHE A 116 4.41 -22.59 12.50
C PHE A 116 5.25 -22.88 13.75
N LEU A 117 6.45 -22.31 13.84
CA LEU A 117 7.47 -22.76 14.80
C LEU A 117 7.14 -22.37 16.24
N ILE A 118 6.40 -21.28 16.47
CA ILE A 118 5.96 -20.87 17.82
C ILE A 118 4.93 -21.87 18.35
N GLU A 119 3.99 -22.29 17.50
CA GLU A 119 2.98 -23.30 17.82
C GLU A 119 3.62 -24.66 18.09
N TYR A 120 4.56 -25.10 17.24
CA TYR A 120 5.33 -26.33 17.49
C TYR A 120 6.11 -26.25 18.80
N ALA A 121 6.71 -25.10 19.12
CA ALA A 121 7.40 -24.91 20.40
C ALA A 121 6.45 -25.02 21.60
N LEU A 122 5.22 -24.52 21.51
CA LEU A 122 4.19 -24.67 22.56
C LEU A 122 3.81 -26.14 22.75
N GLN A 123 3.51 -26.86 21.67
CA GLN A 123 3.19 -28.30 21.70
C GLN A 123 4.35 -29.11 22.33
N GLN A 124 5.57 -28.86 21.88
CA GLN A 124 6.77 -29.55 22.36
C GLN A 124 7.16 -29.14 23.79
N SER A 125 6.66 -28.00 24.28
CA SER A 125 6.78 -27.56 25.68
C SER A 125 5.68 -28.15 26.58
N GLY A 126 4.85 -29.05 26.05
CA GLY A 126 3.81 -29.77 26.79
C GLY A 126 2.50 -29.00 26.97
N VAL A 127 2.25 -27.95 26.18
CA VAL A 127 0.95 -27.27 26.15
C VAL A 127 -0.03 -28.14 25.34
N PRO A 128 -1.19 -28.52 25.90
CA PRO A 128 -2.22 -29.27 25.15
C PRO A 128 -2.70 -28.49 23.92
N ASP A 129 -3.02 -29.20 22.83
CA ASP A 129 -3.49 -28.58 21.58
C ASP A 129 -4.74 -27.71 21.80
N ASP A 130 -5.68 -28.15 22.64
CA ASP A 130 -6.91 -27.41 22.96
C ASP A 130 -6.64 -26.06 23.65
N ASP A 131 -5.47 -25.91 24.30
CA ASP A 131 -5.06 -24.70 24.99
C ASP A 131 -4.25 -23.76 24.06
N ILE A 132 -3.89 -24.18 22.84
CA ILE A 132 -3.16 -23.34 21.87
C ILE A 132 -4.16 -22.71 20.90
N ILE A 133 -4.20 -21.38 20.84
CA ILE A 133 -5.11 -20.64 19.95
C ILE A 133 -4.31 -19.82 18.94
N PRO A 134 -4.05 -20.37 17.74
CA PRO A 134 -3.59 -19.59 16.61
C PRO A 134 -4.72 -18.67 16.12
N VAL A 135 -4.51 -17.36 16.14
CA VAL A 135 -5.46 -16.37 15.63
C VAL A 135 -5.04 -15.99 14.21
N ILE A 136 -5.80 -16.47 13.22
CA ILE A 136 -5.44 -16.41 11.80
C ILE A 136 -6.54 -15.74 10.96
N THR A 137 -7.78 -16.20 11.12
CA THR A 137 -8.93 -15.78 10.31
C THR A 137 -9.63 -14.56 10.89
N LYS A 138 -10.45 -13.87 10.09
CA LYS A 138 -11.25 -12.74 10.56
C LYS A 138 -12.15 -13.13 11.73
N GLU A 139 -12.71 -14.33 11.69
CA GLU A 139 -13.53 -14.94 12.73
C GLU A 139 -12.72 -15.08 14.02
N ASP A 140 -11.48 -15.61 13.95
CA ASP A 140 -10.60 -15.73 15.12
C ASP A 140 -10.30 -14.36 15.74
N PHE A 141 -9.93 -13.37 14.92
CA PHE A 141 -9.66 -12.00 15.39
C PHE A 141 -10.88 -11.35 16.04
N THR A 142 -12.09 -11.76 15.66
CA THR A 142 -13.34 -11.26 16.24
C THR A 142 -13.72 -12.01 17.52
N GLN A 143 -13.48 -13.32 17.54
CA GLN A 143 -13.81 -14.19 18.68
C GLN A 143 -12.85 -14.00 19.86
N PHE A 144 -11.56 -13.83 19.59
CA PHE A 144 -10.50 -13.83 20.61
C PHE A 144 -9.97 -12.42 20.91
N GLN A 145 -10.82 -11.39 20.83
CA GLN A 145 -10.43 -9.99 21.00
C GLN A 145 -9.83 -9.65 22.37
N ASP A 146 -10.20 -10.37 23.44
CA ASP A 146 -9.60 -10.19 24.77
C ASP A 146 -8.60 -11.33 25.08
N PRO A 147 -7.30 -11.10 24.93
CA PRO A 147 -6.28 -12.11 25.16
C PRO A 147 -6.09 -12.43 26.66
N ASN A 148 -6.44 -11.52 27.57
CA ASN A 148 -6.34 -11.79 29.01
C ASN A 148 -7.44 -12.75 29.46
N GLU A 149 -8.64 -12.64 28.88
CA GLU A 149 -9.71 -13.62 29.12
C GLU A 149 -9.29 -15.03 28.72
N GLN A 150 -8.65 -15.17 27.56
CA GLN A 150 -8.17 -16.46 27.08
C GLN A 150 -7.06 -17.02 27.97
N PHE A 151 -6.08 -16.19 28.35
CA PHE A 151 -5.04 -16.62 29.28
C PHE A 151 -5.59 -17.09 30.63
N ASN A 152 -6.61 -16.39 31.18
CA ASN A 152 -7.27 -16.80 32.42
C ASN A 152 -8.01 -18.15 32.30
N LYS A 153 -8.39 -18.57 31.08
CA LYS A 153 -8.96 -19.89 30.79
C LYS A 153 -7.89 -20.97 30.61
N GLY A 154 -6.60 -20.61 30.62
CA GLY A 154 -5.49 -21.52 30.35
C GLY A 154 -5.00 -21.49 28.91
N ASN A 155 -5.53 -20.61 28.06
CA ASN A 155 -5.23 -20.61 26.63
C ASN A 155 -4.05 -19.69 26.27
N MET A 156 -3.20 -20.18 25.37
CA MET A 156 -2.02 -19.52 24.83
C MET A 156 -2.32 -19.04 23.41
N ILE A 157 -2.47 -17.71 23.25
CA ILE A 157 -2.74 -17.10 21.95
C ILE A 157 -1.45 -16.86 21.17
N VAL A 158 -1.44 -17.22 19.88
CA VAL A 158 -0.42 -16.84 18.91
C VAL A 158 -1.09 -16.08 17.76
N VAL A 159 -0.80 -14.79 17.62
CA VAL A 159 -1.43 -13.95 16.58
C VAL A 159 -0.59 -13.95 15.30
N LYS A 160 -1.18 -14.38 14.17
CA LYS A 160 -0.55 -14.39 12.84
C LYS A 160 -1.02 -13.17 12.04
N ILE A 161 -0.22 -12.10 11.99
CA ILE A 161 -0.66 -10.83 11.37
C ILE A 161 -0.95 -11.00 9.88
N HIS A 162 -0.05 -11.66 9.15
CA HIS A 162 -0.22 -11.89 7.71
C HIS A 162 -1.13 -13.10 7.42
N GLY A 163 -1.63 -13.77 8.44
CA GLY A 163 -2.31 -15.05 8.34
C GLY A 163 -1.33 -16.21 8.13
N SER A 164 -1.86 -17.39 7.81
CA SER A 164 -1.09 -18.60 7.52
C SER A 164 -1.84 -19.49 6.54
N THR A 165 -1.16 -20.45 5.93
CA THR A 165 -1.77 -21.38 4.96
C THR A 165 -2.67 -22.41 5.64
N LYS A 166 -2.45 -22.70 6.92
CA LYS A 166 -3.28 -23.58 7.74
C LYS A 166 -3.22 -23.19 9.22
N ASN A 167 -4.21 -23.65 9.97
CA ASN A 167 -4.15 -23.78 11.42
C ASN A 167 -3.66 -25.21 11.75
N ILE A 168 -2.41 -25.35 12.20
CA ILE A 168 -1.83 -26.67 12.48
C ILE A 168 -2.39 -27.36 13.72
N ILE A 169 -3.01 -26.62 14.63
CA ILE A 169 -3.58 -27.14 15.87
C ILE A 169 -4.94 -27.78 15.60
N LYS A 170 -5.80 -27.09 14.84
CA LYS A 170 -7.12 -27.59 14.45
C LYS A 170 -7.12 -28.39 13.14
N ASN A 171 -5.99 -28.42 12.44
CA ASN A 171 -5.85 -28.98 11.10
C ASN A 171 -6.84 -28.39 10.09
N GLU A 172 -7.04 -27.06 10.15
CA GLU A 172 -7.94 -26.31 9.26
C GLU A 172 -7.14 -25.62 8.15
N ASP A 173 -7.66 -25.60 6.93
CA ASP A 173 -7.09 -24.80 5.84
C ASP A 173 -7.51 -23.33 6.01
N THR A 174 -6.53 -22.44 6.10
CA THR A 174 -6.74 -20.99 6.28
C THR A 174 -6.18 -20.17 5.12
N LYS A 175 -5.81 -20.83 4.02
CA LYS A 175 -5.14 -20.24 2.86
C LYS A 175 -5.96 -19.12 2.20
N GLU A 176 -7.28 -19.24 2.19
CA GLU A 176 -8.16 -18.18 1.66
C GLU A 176 -8.05 -16.87 2.47
N SER A 177 -7.94 -16.97 3.80
CA SER A 177 -7.71 -15.81 4.68
C SER A 177 -6.35 -15.15 4.41
N LEU A 178 -5.32 -15.96 4.22
CA LEU A 178 -3.98 -15.50 3.83
C LEU A 178 -4.01 -14.80 2.45
N ILE A 179 -4.66 -15.40 1.44
CA ILE A 179 -4.80 -14.80 0.11
C ILE A 179 -5.51 -13.46 0.21
N THR A 180 -6.59 -13.38 0.98
CA THR A 180 -7.34 -12.13 1.21
C THR A 180 -6.47 -11.07 1.86
N THR A 181 -5.67 -11.45 2.86
CA THR A 181 -4.70 -10.56 3.53
C THR A 181 -3.66 -10.04 2.54
N ILE A 182 -3.07 -10.92 1.71
CA ILE A 182 -2.08 -10.52 0.69
C ILE A 182 -2.71 -9.65 -0.40
N GLN A 183 -3.94 -9.92 -0.83
CA GLN A 183 -4.66 -9.07 -1.79
C GLN A 183 -4.89 -7.65 -1.24
N SER A 184 -5.12 -7.52 0.07
CA SER A 184 -5.28 -6.21 0.70
C SER A 184 -4.02 -5.34 0.58
N PHE A 185 -2.83 -5.94 0.47
CA PHE A 185 -1.58 -5.20 0.26
C PHE A 185 -1.54 -4.48 -1.09
N GLY A 186 -2.18 -5.03 -2.12
CA GLY A 186 -2.13 -4.54 -3.50
C GLY A 186 -3.28 -3.63 -3.93
N LEU A 187 -4.39 -3.58 -3.19
CA LEU A 187 -5.52 -2.68 -3.49
C LEU A 187 -5.16 -1.18 -3.41
N ASN A 188 -3.98 -0.87 -2.85
CA ASN A 188 -3.42 0.47 -2.69
C ASN A 188 -2.39 0.86 -3.78
N LYS A 189 -2.34 0.14 -4.92
CA LYS A 189 -1.47 0.48 -6.06
C LYS A 189 -1.94 1.75 -6.78
N GLU A 190 -1.59 2.89 -6.21
CA GLU A 190 -1.17 4.13 -6.88
C GLU A 190 -0.35 4.94 -5.84
N GLN A 191 0.96 4.66 -5.78
CA GLN A 191 2.05 5.35 -5.07
C GLN A 191 1.99 5.49 -3.52
N GLU A 192 3.12 5.09 -2.92
CA GLU A 192 3.50 4.97 -1.49
C GLU A 192 2.69 3.96 -0.66
N ASN A 193 3.08 2.71 -0.87
CA ASN A 193 2.75 1.49 -0.13
C ASN A 193 2.91 1.61 1.40
N ILE A 194 1.88 2.10 2.10
CA ILE A 194 1.74 1.87 3.54
C ILE A 194 0.97 0.57 3.74
N PHE A 195 1.63 -0.41 4.37
CA PHE A 195 0.97 -1.60 4.89
C PHE A 195 -0.17 -1.16 5.83
N GLN A 196 -1.38 -1.61 5.57
CA GLN A 196 -2.57 -1.15 6.27
C GLN A 196 -3.17 -2.33 7.02
N LEU A 197 -3.08 -2.30 8.35
CA LEU A 197 -3.64 -3.36 9.18
C LEU A 197 -5.17 -3.36 9.04
N GLU A 198 -5.74 -4.51 8.71
CA GLU A 198 -7.18 -4.62 8.50
C GLU A 198 -7.95 -4.27 9.78
N SER A 199 -9.01 -3.46 9.61
CA SER A 199 -9.81 -2.91 10.71
C SER A 199 -10.27 -3.92 11.76
N PHE A 200 -10.59 -5.14 11.35
CA PHE A 200 -11.08 -6.19 12.24
C PHE A 200 -10.01 -6.70 13.21
N LYS A 201 -8.73 -6.50 12.92
CA LYS A 201 -7.62 -6.91 13.77
C LYS A 201 -7.39 -5.91 14.92
N GLN A 202 -7.70 -4.63 14.71
CA GLN A 202 -7.42 -3.52 15.65
C GLN A 202 -7.85 -3.77 17.11
N PRO A 203 -9.06 -4.28 17.41
CA PRO A 203 -9.50 -4.48 18.79
C PRO A 203 -8.56 -5.42 19.58
N LEU A 204 -8.14 -6.53 18.95
CA LEU A 204 -7.21 -7.48 19.56
C LEU A 204 -5.86 -6.83 19.84
N PHE A 205 -5.31 -6.10 18.86
CA PHE A 205 -4.01 -5.43 19.03
C PHE A 205 -4.02 -4.43 20.17
N VAL A 206 -5.07 -3.60 20.29
CA VAL A 206 -5.22 -2.66 21.41
C VAL A 206 -5.21 -3.39 22.76
N ASN A 207 -5.88 -4.54 22.86
CA ASN A 207 -5.92 -5.32 24.10
C ASN A 207 -4.61 -6.07 24.39
N ILE A 208 -3.88 -6.49 23.36
CA ILE A 208 -2.55 -7.10 23.50
C ILE A 208 -1.53 -6.07 24.00
N THR A 209 -1.64 -4.80 23.59
CA THR A 209 -0.64 -3.78 23.92
C THR A 209 -0.95 -2.95 25.15
N LYS A 210 -2.22 -2.93 25.59
CA LYS A 210 -2.67 -2.14 26.73
C LYS A 210 -1.86 -2.42 28.00
N ASP A 211 -1.24 -1.36 28.54
CA ASP A 211 -0.45 -1.37 29.77
C ASP A 211 0.74 -2.35 29.75
N ARG A 212 1.25 -2.67 28.56
CA ARG A 212 2.34 -3.63 28.32
C ARG A 212 3.54 -2.95 27.69
N SER A 213 4.72 -3.51 27.92
CA SER A 213 5.91 -3.19 27.14
C SER A 213 5.96 -4.10 25.92
N LEU A 214 6.16 -3.53 24.74
CA LEU A 214 6.32 -4.28 23.50
C LEU A 214 7.78 -4.61 23.28
N VAL A 215 8.09 -5.89 23.13
CA VAL A 215 9.41 -6.39 22.74
C VAL A 215 9.37 -6.72 21.25
N VAL A 216 10.20 -6.06 20.47
CA VAL A 216 10.35 -6.28 19.03
C VAL A 216 11.61 -7.09 18.79
N MET A 217 11.49 -8.25 18.15
CA MET A 217 12.64 -9.13 17.86
C MET A 217 12.50 -9.85 16.52
N GLY A 218 13.64 -10.24 15.93
CA GLY A 218 13.65 -10.92 14.61
C GLY A 218 13.47 -9.96 13.43
N TYR A 219 13.65 -8.66 13.64
CA TYR A 219 13.62 -7.62 12.62
C TYR A 219 15.02 -6.98 12.49
N SER A 220 15.53 -6.89 11.27
CA SER A 220 16.80 -6.22 10.92
C SER A 220 16.68 -4.68 10.84
N GLY A 221 15.47 -4.15 10.63
CA GLY A 221 15.19 -2.76 10.30
C GLY A 221 15.55 -2.37 8.86
N SER A 222 16.11 -3.27 8.05
CA SER A 222 16.42 -3.00 6.64
C SER A 222 15.33 -3.45 5.69
N ASP A 223 14.66 -4.56 6.02
CA ASP A 223 13.72 -5.27 5.13
C ASP A 223 12.31 -5.37 5.75
N ASP A 224 12.10 -4.73 6.91
CA ASP A 224 10.93 -4.92 7.80
C ASP A 224 9.92 -3.79 7.69
N PHE A 225 9.40 -3.58 6.48
CA PHE A 225 8.51 -2.45 6.21
C PHE A 225 7.11 -2.62 6.83
N ASP A 226 6.71 -3.84 7.17
CA ASP A 226 5.46 -4.13 7.88
C ASP A 226 5.50 -3.62 9.33
N ILE A 227 6.69 -3.39 9.87
CA ILE A 227 6.85 -3.04 11.28
C ILE A 227 6.38 -1.64 11.62
N VAL A 228 6.73 -0.62 10.82
CA VAL A 228 6.38 0.78 11.13
C VAL A 228 4.86 0.96 11.10
N PRO A 229 4.14 0.48 10.08
CA PRO A 229 2.68 0.58 10.07
C PRO A 229 2.01 -0.31 11.13
N THR A 230 2.56 -1.49 11.44
CA THR A 230 2.09 -2.32 12.55
C THR A 230 2.23 -1.56 13.88
N LEU A 231 3.40 -0.98 14.16
CA LEU A 231 3.66 -0.20 15.36
C LEU A 231 2.83 1.09 15.45
N LYS A 232 2.47 1.71 14.31
CA LYS A 232 1.50 2.82 14.26
C LYS A 232 0.11 2.39 14.73
N ALA A 233 -0.30 1.15 14.44
CA ALA A 233 -1.58 0.61 14.91
C ALA A 233 -1.55 0.29 16.42
N LEU A 234 -0.38 -0.02 16.98
CA LEU A 234 -0.22 -0.30 18.40
C LEU A 234 -0.22 1.00 19.23
N LYS A 235 -1.13 1.09 20.19
CA LYS A 235 -1.29 2.24 21.08
C LYS A 235 -1.27 1.82 22.54
N ASN A 236 -1.06 2.81 23.43
CA ASN A 236 -1.06 2.64 24.89
C ASN A 236 0.03 1.68 25.40
N LEU A 237 1.21 1.74 24.78
CA LEU A 237 2.37 0.98 25.21
C LEU A 237 3.07 1.71 26.35
N ARG A 238 3.59 0.96 27.32
CA ARG A 238 4.49 1.52 28.34
C ARG A 238 5.84 1.81 27.71
N ASN A 239 6.49 0.75 27.22
CA ASN A 239 7.78 0.85 26.57
C ASN A 239 7.78 0.11 25.23
N ILE A 240 8.63 0.53 24.30
CA ILE A 240 9.03 -0.27 23.14
C ILE A 240 10.48 -0.67 23.33
N ILE A 241 10.76 -1.98 23.28
CA ILE A 241 12.09 -2.56 23.47
C ILE A 241 12.46 -3.27 22.17
N TRP A 242 13.31 -2.64 21.37
CA TRP A 242 13.80 -3.19 20.12
C TRP A 242 15.07 -4.00 20.36
N ILE A 243 14.97 -5.32 20.16
CA ILE A 243 16.11 -6.24 20.22
C ILE A 243 16.82 -6.19 18.87
N ASN A 244 17.92 -5.46 18.82
CA ASN A 244 18.76 -5.34 17.63
C ASN A 244 19.84 -6.43 17.68
N HIS A 245 19.70 -7.42 16.81
CA HIS A 245 20.63 -8.55 16.79
C HIS A 245 22.03 -8.12 16.36
N SER A 246 23.04 -8.49 17.15
CA SER A 246 24.46 -8.27 16.82
C SER A 246 25.33 -9.42 17.29
N GLU A 247 25.93 -10.13 16.34
CA GLU A 247 26.89 -11.22 16.63
C GLU A 247 28.15 -10.73 17.36
N LYS A 248 28.48 -9.44 17.22
CA LYS A 248 29.69 -8.83 17.80
C LYS A 248 29.59 -8.60 19.31
N VAL A 249 28.38 -8.57 19.86
CA VAL A 249 28.14 -8.30 21.28
C VAL A 249 28.34 -9.58 22.09
N GLN A 250 29.33 -9.55 23.00
CA GLN A 250 29.63 -10.68 23.89
C GLN A 250 28.56 -10.83 24.99
N ILE A 251 28.50 -12.03 25.56
CA ILE A 251 27.56 -12.42 26.64
C ILE A 251 27.65 -11.43 27.83
N GLY A 252 26.50 -10.95 28.29
CA GLY A 252 26.38 -10.02 29.44
C GLY A 252 26.90 -8.60 29.21
N LYS A 253 27.14 -8.22 27.95
CA LYS A 253 27.54 -6.87 27.53
C LYS A 253 26.52 -6.24 26.59
N GLU A 254 25.23 -6.48 26.82
CA GLU A 254 24.18 -5.79 26.08
C GLU A 254 24.37 -4.28 26.17
N ILE A 255 24.12 -3.59 25.06
CA ILE A 255 24.24 -2.13 25.00
C ILE A 255 22.83 -1.57 24.81
N ILE A 256 22.34 -0.89 25.84
CA ILE A 256 21.00 -0.31 25.85
C ILE A 256 21.09 1.18 25.54
N PHE A 257 20.28 1.63 24.59
CA PHE A 257 20.09 3.02 24.24
C PHE A 257 18.64 3.40 24.45
N GLU A 258 18.37 4.55 25.06
CA GLU A 258 17.06 5.17 25.00
C GLU A 258 17.02 6.16 23.84
N ILE A 259 15.95 6.10 23.06
CA ILE A 259 15.75 6.91 21.86
C ILE A 259 14.97 8.15 22.25
N ASP A 260 15.61 9.31 22.11
CA ASP A 260 15.07 10.63 22.45
C ASP A 260 15.16 11.61 21.27
N ALA A 261 14.64 12.83 21.46
CA ALA A 261 14.68 13.87 20.43
C ALA A 261 16.11 14.24 19.98
N ASN A 262 17.11 14.07 20.85
CA ASN A 262 18.52 14.39 20.59
C ASN A 262 19.25 13.28 19.83
N THR A 263 18.72 12.05 19.84
CA THR A 263 19.30 10.89 19.16
C THR A 263 19.44 11.12 17.65
N ASN A 264 18.61 11.99 17.06
CA ASN A 264 18.71 12.42 15.67
C ASN A 264 20.04 13.09 15.31
N GLN A 265 20.72 13.76 16.25
CA GLN A 265 21.97 14.48 16.00
C GLN A 265 23.16 13.53 15.73
N LEU A 266 23.04 12.25 16.10
CA LEU A 266 24.10 11.24 16.00
C LEU A 266 23.93 10.29 14.80
N LEU A 267 22.83 10.36 14.05
CA LEU A 267 22.50 9.46 12.93
C LEU A 267 23.62 9.36 11.88
N ASN A 268 24.30 10.48 11.60
CA ASN A 268 25.36 10.55 10.58
C ASN A 268 26.67 9.88 11.02
N THR A 269 26.80 9.51 12.30
CA THR A 269 27.99 8.85 12.86
C THR A 269 27.84 7.33 13.00
N LEU A 270 26.63 6.82 12.78
CA LEU A 270 26.31 5.40 12.81
C LEU A 270 26.56 4.75 11.44
N ASP A 271 26.96 3.49 11.46
CA ASP A 271 26.96 2.58 10.30
C ASP A 271 25.53 2.32 9.80
N ASP A 272 25.40 1.89 8.55
CA ASP A 272 24.12 1.92 7.82
C ASP A 272 23.02 1.09 8.49
N ASN A 273 23.35 -0.05 9.09
CA ASN A 273 22.38 -0.90 9.76
C ASN A 273 21.79 -0.22 11.02
N TYR A 274 22.66 0.29 11.90
CA TYR A 274 22.22 0.96 13.11
C TYR A 274 21.55 2.30 12.79
N ARG A 275 21.95 2.97 11.70
CA ARG A 275 21.30 4.18 11.22
C ARG A 275 19.84 3.92 10.84
N LYS A 276 19.55 2.87 10.08
CA LYS A 276 18.17 2.53 9.66
C LYS A 276 17.28 2.19 10.85
N VAL A 277 17.72 1.30 11.75
CA VAL A 277 16.98 0.97 12.98
C VAL A 277 16.74 2.23 13.82
N THR A 278 17.76 3.10 13.95
CA THR A 278 17.61 4.35 14.71
C THR A 278 16.65 5.33 14.04
N GLN A 279 16.59 5.38 12.69
CA GLN A 279 15.59 6.16 11.95
C GLN A 279 14.17 5.65 12.24
N ILE A 280 13.94 4.34 12.13
CA ILE A 280 12.66 3.71 12.47
C ILE A 280 12.25 4.05 13.90
N LEU A 281 13.14 3.87 14.87
CA LEU A 281 12.85 4.18 16.28
C LEU A 281 12.61 5.67 16.52
N SER A 282 13.30 6.54 15.79
CA SER A 282 13.07 7.99 15.85
C SER A 282 11.72 8.39 15.26
N GLU A 283 11.28 7.72 14.19
CA GLU A 283 9.93 7.89 13.65
C GLU A 283 8.89 7.44 14.66
N ILE A 284 9.07 6.27 15.28
CA ILE A 284 8.19 5.75 16.32
C ILE A 284 8.13 6.71 17.52
N GLN A 285 9.28 7.28 17.92
CA GLN A 285 9.36 8.28 19.00
C GLN A 285 8.49 9.50 18.71
N ARG A 286 8.45 9.97 17.46
CA ARG A 286 7.60 11.09 17.04
C ARG A 286 6.10 10.76 17.08
N MET A 287 5.73 9.48 17.04
CA MET A 287 4.32 9.05 17.15
C MET A 287 3.79 9.18 18.58
N ASN A 288 4.68 9.24 19.58
CA ASN A 288 4.32 9.34 21.00
C ASN A 288 3.37 8.21 21.47
N ASN A 289 3.59 6.99 20.95
CA ASN A 289 2.78 5.80 21.25
C ASN A 289 3.27 5.00 22.47
N ALA A 290 4.45 5.35 23.02
CA ALA A 290 5.07 4.72 24.19
C ALA A 290 5.78 5.75 25.06
N ASP A 291 5.86 5.49 26.37
CA ASP A 291 6.54 6.37 27.33
C ASP A 291 8.06 6.39 27.08
N HIS A 292 8.64 5.20 26.84
CA HIS A 292 10.05 5.04 26.55
C HIS A 292 10.29 4.11 25.35
N ILE A 293 11.34 4.40 24.58
CA ILE A 293 11.77 3.57 23.44
C ILE A 293 13.23 3.19 23.66
N TYR A 294 13.49 1.89 23.76
CA TYR A 294 14.81 1.33 23.98
C TYR A 294 15.27 0.56 22.74
N ARG A 295 16.52 0.79 22.33
CA ARG A 295 17.26 -0.11 21.45
C ARG A 295 18.22 -0.93 22.29
N VAL A 296 18.18 -2.25 22.17
CA VAL A 296 19.05 -3.17 22.88
C VAL A 296 19.88 -3.95 21.87
N ASP A 297 21.16 -3.60 21.78
CA ASP A 297 22.10 -4.29 20.89
C ASP A 297 22.64 -5.53 21.61
N VAL A 298 22.28 -6.72 21.11
CA VAL A 298 22.60 -7.99 21.78
C VAL A 298 22.63 -9.16 20.80
N ASN A 299 23.35 -10.24 21.11
CA ASN A 299 23.17 -11.51 20.44
C ASN A 299 21.89 -12.18 20.96
N THR A 300 20.82 -12.17 20.15
CA THR A 300 19.49 -12.68 20.52
C THR A 300 19.52 -14.11 21.05
N THR A 301 20.22 -15.03 20.38
CA THR A 301 20.28 -16.43 20.84
C THR A 301 20.98 -16.56 22.18
N MET A 302 22.04 -15.78 22.42
CA MET A 302 22.72 -15.81 23.73
C MET A 302 21.87 -15.17 24.84
N MET A 303 21.20 -14.06 24.55
CA MET A 303 20.25 -13.44 25.46
C MET A 303 19.16 -14.44 25.89
N VAL A 304 18.57 -15.13 24.92
CA VAL A 304 17.53 -16.12 25.22
C VAL A 304 18.07 -17.26 26.09
N LYS A 305 19.28 -17.76 25.82
CA LYS A 305 19.91 -18.83 26.64
C LYS A 305 20.12 -18.45 28.09
N GLU A 306 20.29 -17.16 28.39
CA GLU A 306 20.45 -16.65 29.75
C GLU A 306 19.09 -16.53 30.46
N LEU A 307 18.06 -16.10 29.71
CA LEU A 307 16.70 -15.91 30.23
C LEU A 307 15.90 -17.22 30.38
N LEU A 308 16.31 -18.27 29.67
CA LEU A 308 15.64 -19.57 29.62
C LEU A 308 16.45 -20.63 30.38
N ASP A 309 15.80 -21.42 31.24
CA ASP A 309 16.45 -22.60 31.83
C ASP A 309 16.64 -23.67 30.74
N ASN A 310 17.90 -23.89 30.32
CA ASN A 310 18.29 -24.72 29.16
C ASN A 310 17.88 -26.20 29.23
N LYS A 311 17.23 -26.66 30.30
CA LYS A 311 16.83 -28.07 30.52
C LYS A 311 15.66 -28.54 29.65
N LEU A 312 14.97 -27.64 28.93
CA LEU A 312 13.68 -27.91 28.29
C LEU A 312 13.70 -27.94 26.75
N ILE A 313 14.84 -27.75 26.08
CA ILE A 313 14.88 -27.67 24.60
C ILE A 313 15.24 -29.03 23.99
N PRO A 314 14.36 -29.65 23.18
CA PRO A 314 14.68 -30.86 22.44
C PRO A 314 15.81 -30.62 21.42
N LYS A 315 16.65 -31.63 21.21
CA LYS A 315 17.68 -31.58 20.17
C LYS A 315 17.12 -32.06 18.84
N PHE A 316 17.23 -31.24 17.81
CA PHE A 316 16.87 -31.58 16.44
C PHE A 316 18.07 -31.48 15.51
N ASP A 317 18.08 -32.27 14.45
CA ASP A 317 18.95 -32.01 13.30
C ASP A 317 18.51 -30.74 12.58
N ASN A 318 19.44 -30.00 11.99
CA ASN A 318 19.10 -28.80 11.23
C ASN A 318 18.10 -29.11 10.11
N PHE A 319 17.11 -28.23 9.93
CA PHE A 319 16.33 -28.17 8.72
C PHE A 319 17.25 -27.74 7.56
N SER A 320 17.16 -28.46 6.44
CA SER A 320 18.03 -28.24 5.28
C SER A 320 17.22 -28.47 4.02
N LEU A 321 16.69 -27.38 3.46
CA LEU A 321 15.96 -27.39 2.21
C LEU A 321 16.29 -26.12 1.42
N ASN A 322 16.94 -26.27 0.28
CA ASN A 322 17.28 -25.11 -0.55
C ASN A 322 16.01 -24.51 -1.20
N PRO A 323 15.75 -23.20 -1.06
CA PRO A 323 14.56 -22.57 -1.64
C PRO A 323 14.42 -22.75 -3.15
N ILE A 324 15.52 -22.61 -3.91
CA ILE A 324 15.50 -22.73 -5.37
C ILE A 324 15.17 -24.16 -5.80
N ASP A 325 15.76 -25.15 -5.14
CA ASP A 325 15.48 -26.56 -5.46
C ASP A 325 14.05 -26.93 -5.09
N TRP A 326 13.53 -26.38 -3.99
CA TRP A 326 12.13 -26.56 -3.64
C TRP A 326 11.18 -25.92 -4.67
N LEU A 327 11.46 -24.69 -5.13
CA LEU A 327 10.67 -24.01 -6.16
C LEU A 327 10.61 -24.83 -7.44
N LYS A 328 11.76 -25.36 -7.91
CA LYS A 328 11.84 -26.22 -9.11
C LYS A 328 10.97 -27.48 -9.01
N ASN A 329 10.80 -28.02 -7.81
CA ASN A 329 10.06 -29.26 -7.59
C ASN A 329 8.57 -29.05 -7.33
N ASN A 330 8.15 -27.86 -6.89
CA ASN A 330 6.78 -27.61 -6.40
C ASN A 330 6.01 -26.54 -7.17
N ILE A 331 6.69 -25.69 -7.92
CA ILE A 331 6.10 -24.63 -8.74
C ILE A 331 6.27 -24.99 -10.23
N GLU A 332 5.25 -24.72 -11.04
CA GLU A 332 5.32 -24.95 -12.49
C GLU A 332 6.42 -24.09 -13.11
N GLU A 333 7.22 -24.68 -14.00
CA GLU A 333 8.29 -23.95 -14.67
C GLU A 333 7.72 -22.79 -15.51
N PRO A 334 8.13 -21.53 -15.24
CA PRO A 334 7.62 -20.40 -15.99
C PRO A 334 8.05 -20.48 -17.45
N LYS A 335 7.04 -20.50 -18.34
CA LYS A 335 7.24 -20.40 -19.79
C LYS A 335 8.13 -19.21 -20.13
N LYS A 336 8.88 -19.30 -21.22
CA LYS A 336 9.80 -18.23 -21.66
C LYS A 336 9.17 -16.83 -21.69
N VAL A 337 7.91 -16.72 -22.09
CA VAL A 337 7.16 -15.46 -22.10
C VAL A 337 6.86 -14.93 -20.68
N MET A 338 6.57 -15.82 -19.73
CA MET A 338 6.33 -15.47 -18.32
C MET A 338 7.58 -14.91 -17.66
N LYS A 339 8.76 -15.41 -18.05
CA LYS A 339 10.04 -14.90 -17.56
C LYS A 339 10.31 -13.43 -17.90
N TYR A 340 9.58 -12.85 -18.85
CA TYR A 340 9.58 -11.40 -19.12
C TYR A 340 8.32 -10.70 -18.61
N TYR A 341 7.20 -11.43 -18.49
CA TYR A 341 5.95 -10.85 -18.00
C TYR A 341 5.99 -10.52 -16.50
N ILE A 342 6.63 -11.36 -15.68
CA ILE A 342 6.84 -11.09 -14.26
C ILE A 342 7.71 -9.83 -14.06
N PRO A 343 8.90 -9.70 -14.69
CA PRO A 343 9.64 -8.44 -14.73
C PRO A 343 8.83 -7.23 -15.19
N TYR A 344 8.04 -7.37 -16.27
CA TYR A 344 7.15 -6.29 -16.73
C TYR A 344 6.21 -5.82 -15.62
N LYS A 345 5.57 -6.75 -14.88
CA LYS A 345 4.68 -6.39 -13.77
C LYS A 345 5.41 -5.67 -12.66
N ILE A 346 6.59 -6.16 -12.29
CA ILE A 346 7.45 -5.50 -11.29
C ILE A 346 7.76 -4.07 -11.75
N TYR A 347 8.36 -3.89 -12.92
CA TYR A 347 8.74 -2.56 -13.41
C TYR A 347 7.54 -1.62 -13.59
N PHE A 348 6.41 -2.15 -14.05
CA PHE A 348 5.20 -1.36 -14.22
C PHE A 348 4.66 -0.84 -12.88
N ASP A 349 4.67 -1.67 -11.83
CA ASP A 349 4.21 -1.29 -10.50
C ASP A 349 5.12 -0.25 -9.82
N PHE A 350 6.39 -0.14 -10.26
CA PHE A 350 7.36 0.87 -9.79
C PHE A 350 7.49 2.08 -10.74
N ASP A 351 6.56 2.25 -11.69
CA ASP A 351 6.60 3.33 -12.70
C ASP A 351 7.88 3.36 -13.55
N LEU A 352 8.62 2.25 -13.61
CA LEU A 352 9.81 2.04 -14.43
C LEU A 352 9.40 1.68 -15.87
N TYR A 353 8.71 2.62 -16.52
CA TYR A 353 8.02 2.36 -17.78
C TYR A 353 8.97 1.99 -18.94
N GLU A 354 10.22 2.44 -18.94
CA GLU A 354 11.17 2.06 -19.99
C GLU A 354 11.59 0.58 -19.89
N ASP A 355 11.86 0.10 -18.68
CA ASP A 355 12.16 -1.31 -18.43
C ASP A 355 10.93 -2.19 -18.69
N ALA A 356 9.75 -1.73 -18.26
CA ALA A 356 8.47 -2.38 -18.57
C ALA A 356 8.23 -2.50 -20.09
N ILE A 357 8.50 -1.44 -20.86
CA ILE A 357 8.42 -1.46 -22.33
C ILE A 357 9.44 -2.44 -22.92
N ARG A 358 10.66 -2.50 -22.40
CA ARG A 358 11.69 -3.47 -22.85
C ARG A 358 11.19 -4.90 -22.68
N CYS A 359 10.66 -5.26 -21.51
CA CYS A 359 10.06 -6.57 -21.28
C CYS A 359 8.88 -6.86 -22.23
N LEU A 360 7.98 -5.90 -22.44
CA LEU A 360 6.84 -6.06 -23.37
C LEU A 360 7.28 -6.28 -24.83
N LYS A 361 8.39 -5.66 -25.26
CA LYS A 361 8.98 -5.90 -26.59
C LYS A 361 9.50 -7.33 -26.73
N GLU A 362 10.14 -7.88 -25.70
CA GLU A 362 10.59 -9.27 -25.71
C GLU A 362 9.40 -10.26 -25.67
N ILE A 363 8.37 -9.98 -24.88
CA ILE A 363 7.10 -10.75 -24.88
C ILE A 363 6.51 -10.77 -26.29
N PHE A 364 6.42 -9.61 -26.94
CA PHE A 364 5.93 -9.51 -28.32
C PHE A 364 6.77 -10.32 -29.30
N ARG A 365 8.11 -10.22 -29.21
CA ARG A 365 9.05 -10.98 -30.08
C ARG A 365 8.90 -12.49 -29.89
N ILE A 366 8.75 -12.96 -28.66
CA ILE A 366 8.52 -14.37 -28.35
C ILE A 366 7.19 -14.81 -28.94
N ALA A 367 6.12 -14.07 -28.67
CA ALA A 367 4.77 -14.35 -29.18
C ALA A 367 4.72 -14.40 -30.72
N GLU A 368 5.43 -13.50 -31.40
CA GLU A 368 5.52 -13.50 -32.86
C GLU A 368 6.25 -14.73 -33.39
N LYS A 369 7.35 -15.14 -32.75
CA LYS A 369 8.10 -16.35 -33.13
C LYS A 369 7.31 -17.64 -32.89
N THR A 370 6.52 -17.69 -31.82
CA THR A 370 5.73 -18.89 -31.46
C THR A 370 4.34 -18.90 -32.08
N GLY A 371 3.93 -17.82 -32.76
CA GLY A 371 2.57 -17.67 -33.28
C GLY A 371 1.50 -17.47 -32.19
N ASP A 372 1.90 -17.14 -30.96
CA ASP A 372 1.01 -17.01 -29.81
C ASP A 372 0.26 -15.66 -29.85
N GLN A 373 -0.94 -15.69 -30.43
CA GLN A 373 -1.76 -14.49 -30.57
C GLN A 373 -2.26 -13.95 -29.22
N PHE A 374 -2.43 -14.79 -28.20
CA PHE A 374 -2.88 -14.34 -26.88
C PHE A 374 -1.84 -13.44 -26.23
N TRP A 375 -0.57 -13.85 -26.23
CA TRP A 375 0.52 -13.02 -25.71
C TRP A 375 0.79 -11.79 -26.57
N LYS A 376 0.55 -11.87 -27.88
CA LYS A 376 0.62 -10.71 -28.78
C LYS A 376 -0.42 -9.65 -28.42
N SER A 377 -1.68 -10.06 -28.19
CA SER A 377 -2.74 -9.15 -27.74
C SER A 377 -2.41 -8.55 -26.37
N THR A 378 -1.98 -9.39 -25.43
CA THR A 378 -1.58 -8.97 -24.06
C THR A 378 -0.48 -7.92 -24.09
N ALA A 379 0.57 -8.12 -24.91
CA ALA A 379 1.64 -7.16 -25.07
C ALA A 379 1.15 -5.81 -25.63
N PHE A 380 0.28 -5.83 -26.65
CA PHE A 380 -0.30 -4.60 -27.20
C PHE A 380 -1.16 -3.85 -26.18
N ASN A 381 -2.00 -4.55 -25.42
CA ASN A 381 -2.81 -3.93 -24.37
C ASN A 381 -1.94 -3.27 -23.29
N ASN A 382 -0.94 -3.98 -22.78
CA ASN A 382 -0.08 -3.45 -21.72
C ASN A 382 0.82 -2.30 -22.22
N LEU A 383 1.29 -2.37 -23.46
CA LEU A 383 2.04 -1.28 -24.08
C LEU A 383 1.14 -0.05 -24.29
N GLY A 384 -0.09 -0.26 -24.75
CA GLY A 384 -1.09 0.81 -24.90
C GLY A 384 -1.38 1.50 -23.56
N MET A 385 -1.41 0.74 -22.46
CA MET A 385 -1.56 1.29 -21.11
C MET A 385 -0.41 2.23 -20.72
N ILE A 386 0.84 1.84 -21.00
CA ILE A 386 1.99 2.70 -20.73
C ILE A 386 1.95 3.99 -21.57
N TYR A 387 1.62 3.90 -22.87
CA TYR A 387 1.48 5.09 -23.71
C TYR A 387 0.35 6.01 -23.25
N ARG A 388 -0.77 5.44 -22.80
CA ARG A 388 -1.88 6.22 -22.21
C ARG A 388 -1.43 6.97 -20.95
N ILE A 389 -0.68 6.32 -20.07
CA ILE A 389 -0.14 6.95 -18.85
C ILE A 389 0.83 8.09 -19.20
N LYS A 390 1.65 7.91 -20.24
CA LYS A 390 2.54 8.96 -20.78
C LYS A 390 1.80 10.08 -21.54
N GLY A 391 0.48 9.99 -21.70
CA GLY A 391 -0.34 10.98 -22.41
C GLY A 391 -0.38 10.81 -23.93
N ASP A 392 0.28 9.79 -24.51
CA ASP A 392 0.20 9.48 -25.94
C ASP A 392 -1.04 8.65 -26.24
N TYR A 393 -2.19 9.33 -26.25
CA TYR A 393 -3.49 8.70 -26.50
C TYR A 393 -3.63 8.17 -27.93
N GLN A 394 -2.89 8.70 -28.90
CA GLN A 394 -2.96 8.25 -30.29
C GLN A 394 -2.32 6.87 -30.45
N GLU A 395 -1.09 6.70 -29.95
CA GLU A 395 -0.41 5.40 -30.02
C GLU A 395 -1.09 4.37 -29.12
N ALA A 396 -1.56 4.77 -27.93
CA ALA A 396 -2.34 3.91 -27.05
C ALA A 396 -3.60 3.35 -27.75
N LEU A 397 -4.38 4.21 -28.40
CA LEU A 397 -5.60 3.80 -29.12
C LEU A 397 -5.29 2.83 -30.27
N LYS A 398 -4.20 3.07 -31.00
CA LYS A 398 -3.74 2.18 -32.08
C LYS A 398 -3.37 0.80 -31.55
N LEU A 399 -2.68 0.72 -30.41
CA LEU A 399 -2.29 -0.53 -29.78
C LEU A 399 -3.50 -1.29 -29.23
N TYR A 400 -4.41 -0.61 -28.53
CA TYR A 400 -5.64 -1.24 -28.03
C TYR A 400 -6.54 -1.77 -29.16
N ARG A 401 -6.64 -1.07 -30.29
CA ARG A 401 -7.38 -1.57 -31.46
C ARG A 401 -6.74 -2.82 -32.08
N LYS A 402 -5.42 -2.91 -32.08
CA LYS A 402 -4.71 -4.13 -32.53
C LYS A 402 -4.99 -5.30 -31.58
N ALA A 403 -4.92 -5.07 -30.27
CA ALA A 403 -5.24 -6.08 -29.25
C ALA A 403 -6.70 -6.55 -29.40
N LEU A 404 -7.65 -5.61 -29.47
CA LEU A 404 -9.07 -5.88 -29.65
C LEU A 404 -9.33 -6.79 -30.86
N LYS A 405 -8.75 -6.45 -32.02
CA LYS A 405 -8.91 -7.26 -33.24
C LYS A 405 -8.40 -8.69 -33.07
N ILE A 406 -7.27 -8.86 -32.39
CA ILE A 406 -6.71 -10.20 -32.11
C ILE A 406 -7.62 -10.96 -31.16
N ASP A 407 -8.07 -10.34 -30.07
CA ASP A 407 -8.96 -10.99 -29.10
C ASP A 407 -10.32 -11.37 -29.71
N GLU A 408 -10.84 -10.58 -30.64
CA GLU A 408 -12.03 -10.93 -31.42
C GLU A 408 -11.80 -12.15 -32.31
N GLN A 409 -10.64 -12.25 -32.97
CA GLN A 409 -10.29 -13.42 -33.79
C GLN A 409 -10.08 -14.69 -32.96
N LEU A 410 -9.59 -14.53 -31.72
CA LEU A 410 -9.39 -15.64 -30.78
C LEU A 410 -10.68 -16.06 -30.05
N GLY A 411 -11.75 -15.27 -30.11
CA GLY A 411 -12.88 -15.44 -29.21
C GLY A 411 -12.54 -15.17 -27.73
N ASN A 412 -11.45 -14.45 -27.46
CA ASN A 412 -11.01 -14.10 -26.10
C ASN A 412 -11.88 -12.96 -25.54
N LEU A 413 -13.03 -13.32 -24.98
CA LEU A 413 -13.98 -12.37 -24.40
C LEU A 413 -13.35 -11.51 -23.30
N SER A 414 -12.49 -12.09 -22.45
CA SER A 414 -11.83 -11.34 -21.37
C SER A 414 -10.89 -10.26 -21.91
N GLY A 415 -10.06 -10.59 -22.91
CA GLY A 415 -9.17 -9.63 -23.57
C GLY A 415 -9.93 -8.56 -24.36
N LYS A 416 -11.02 -8.95 -25.03
CA LYS A 416 -11.94 -8.04 -25.71
C LYS A 416 -12.50 -6.99 -24.75
N ALA A 417 -13.03 -7.41 -23.60
CA ALA A 417 -13.58 -6.51 -22.59
C ALA A 417 -12.53 -5.53 -22.04
N VAL A 418 -11.30 -6.00 -21.79
CA VAL A 418 -10.18 -5.15 -21.35
C VAL A 418 -9.85 -4.09 -22.40
N SER A 419 -9.70 -4.50 -23.66
CA SER A 419 -9.38 -3.60 -24.76
C SER A 419 -10.46 -2.54 -24.94
N LEU A 420 -11.74 -2.93 -24.89
CA LEU A 420 -12.89 -2.02 -24.99
C LEU A 420 -12.91 -1.01 -23.84
N ASN A 421 -12.72 -1.46 -22.60
CA ASN A 421 -12.66 -0.56 -21.44
C ASN A 421 -11.53 0.47 -21.58
N ASN A 422 -10.34 0.03 -22.01
CA ASN A 422 -9.19 0.91 -22.21
C ASN A 422 -9.40 1.93 -23.34
N ILE A 423 -10.07 1.53 -24.43
CA ILE A 423 -10.47 2.44 -25.50
C ILE A 423 -11.51 3.46 -24.99
N GLY A 424 -12.47 3.01 -24.19
CA GLY A 424 -13.46 3.86 -23.53
C GLY A 424 -12.81 4.95 -22.67
N GLU A 425 -11.79 4.61 -21.89
CA GLU A 425 -11.03 5.57 -21.09
C GLU A 425 -10.37 6.66 -21.93
N ILE A 426 -9.79 6.30 -23.09
CA ILE A 426 -9.22 7.29 -24.01
C ILE A 426 -10.30 8.25 -24.52
N PHE A 427 -11.44 7.73 -24.96
CA PHE A 427 -12.52 8.58 -25.46
C PHE A 427 -13.12 9.47 -24.37
N ARG A 428 -13.23 8.96 -23.14
CA ARG A 428 -13.64 9.75 -21.98
C ARG A 428 -12.67 10.90 -21.71
N ALA A 429 -11.37 10.62 -21.72
CA ALA A 429 -10.32 11.64 -21.53
C ALA A 429 -10.35 12.73 -22.63
N GLN A 430 -10.70 12.35 -23.86
CA GLN A 430 -10.86 13.28 -24.99
C GLN A 430 -12.19 14.05 -24.98
N GLY A 431 -13.10 13.77 -24.03
CA GLY A 431 -14.44 14.36 -23.98
C GLY A 431 -15.41 13.77 -25.02
N ASN A 432 -15.05 12.69 -25.72
CA ASN A 432 -15.94 11.97 -26.63
C ASN A 432 -16.79 10.96 -25.85
N TYR A 433 -17.72 11.49 -25.05
CA TYR A 433 -18.57 10.71 -24.17
C TYR A 433 -19.45 9.67 -24.87
N PRO A 434 -20.07 9.91 -26.05
CA PRO A 434 -20.88 8.91 -26.73
C PRO A 434 -20.09 7.65 -27.10
N GLU A 435 -18.87 7.82 -27.62
CA GLU A 435 -18.03 6.67 -27.97
C GLU A 435 -17.48 5.98 -26.73
N ALA A 436 -17.16 6.73 -25.66
CA ALA A 436 -16.77 6.13 -24.38
C ALA A 436 -17.86 5.23 -23.80
N LEU A 437 -19.10 5.73 -23.72
CA LEU A 437 -20.26 4.98 -23.23
C LEU A 437 -20.46 3.69 -24.01
N LYS A 438 -20.46 3.76 -25.35
CA LYS A 438 -20.58 2.59 -26.22
C LYS A 438 -19.56 1.51 -25.87
N ARG A 439 -18.29 1.87 -25.69
CA ARG A 439 -17.22 0.91 -25.39
C ARG A 439 -17.32 0.32 -23.99
N TYR A 440 -17.69 1.13 -23.00
CA TYR A 440 -17.92 0.60 -21.65
C TYR A 440 -19.14 -0.30 -21.58
N GLU A 441 -20.22 0.01 -22.29
CA GLU A 441 -21.43 -0.83 -22.36
C GLU A 441 -21.14 -2.17 -23.05
N GLU A 442 -20.38 -2.17 -24.16
CA GLU A 442 -19.91 -3.40 -24.79
C GLU A 442 -19.05 -4.25 -23.82
N ALA A 443 -18.13 -3.61 -23.10
CA ALA A 443 -17.31 -4.30 -22.08
C ALA A 443 -18.15 -4.82 -20.90
N LEU A 444 -19.15 -4.05 -20.46
CA LEU A 444 -20.07 -4.42 -19.39
C LEU A 444 -20.86 -5.68 -19.74
N GLN A 445 -21.43 -5.74 -20.95
CA GLN A 445 -22.17 -6.92 -21.42
C GLN A 445 -21.28 -8.17 -21.45
N ILE A 446 -20.04 -8.05 -21.91
CA ILE A 446 -19.10 -9.17 -21.91
C ILE A 446 -18.74 -9.62 -20.48
N ASN A 447 -18.48 -8.68 -19.58
CA ASN A 447 -18.17 -9.03 -18.19
C ASN A 447 -19.36 -9.66 -17.46
N ASP A 448 -20.59 -9.28 -17.82
CA ASP A 448 -21.83 -9.92 -17.35
C ASP A 448 -21.92 -11.38 -17.84
N GLN A 449 -21.66 -11.62 -19.14
CA GLN A 449 -21.58 -12.97 -19.71
C GLN A 449 -20.51 -13.84 -19.05
N LEU A 450 -19.39 -13.24 -18.64
CA LEU A 450 -18.29 -13.93 -17.95
C LEU A 450 -18.53 -14.10 -16.44
N GLY A 451 -19.61 -13.54 -15.88
CA GLY A 451 -19.85 -13.54 -14.43
C GLY A 451 -18.81 -12.75 -13.62
N ASN A 452 -18.05 -11.85 -14.26
CA ASN A 452 -16.97 -11.12 -13.59
C ASN A 452 -17.50 -9.86 -12.89
N LEU A 453 -17.97 -10.04 -11.65
CA LEU A 453 -18.54 -8.97 -10.82
C LEU A 453 -17.59 -7.77 -10.62
N SER A 454 -16.30 -8.02 -10.37
CA SER A 454 -15.31 -6.95 -10.16
C SER A 454 -15.15 -6.05 -11.40
N ARG A 455 -15.05 -6.65 -12.59
CA ARG A 455 -14.99 -5.90 -13.85
C ARG A 455 -16.32 -5.24 -14.20
N LYS A 456 -17.44 -5.86 -13.85
CA LYS A 456 -18.78 -5.27 -13.98
C LYS A 456 -18.90 -3.97 -13.16
N ALA A 457 -18.50 -3.99 -11.89
CA ALA A 457 -18.48 -2.80 -11.03
C ALA A 457 -17.54 -1.69 -11.56
N THR A 458 -16.41 -2.08 -12.16
CA THR A 458 -15.49 -1.14 -12.81
C THR A 458 -16.16 -0.47 -14.02
N ALA A 459 -16.81 -1.23 -14.89
CA ALA A 459 -17.52 -0.68 -16.04
C ALA A 459 -18.66 0.27 -15.61
N PHE A 460 -19.46 -0.09 -14.60
CA PHE A 460 -20.47 0.81 -14.03
C PHE A 460 -19.89 2.12 -13.51
N THR A 461 -18.74 2.05 -12.84
CA THR A 461 -18.05 3.26 -12.36
C THR A 461 -17.62 4.16 -13.52
N ASN A 462 -17.06 3.58 -14.57
CA ASN A 462 -16.58 4.34 -15.73
C ASN A 462 -17.75 4.98 -16.48
N ILE A 463 -18.86 4.26 -16.66
CA ILE A 463 -20.11 4.79 -17.23
C ILE A 463 -20.67 5.92 -16.35
N GLY A 464 -20.73 5.72 -15.03
CA GLY A 464 -21.17 6.74 -14.08
C GLY A 464 -20.31 8.00 -14.14
N ALA A 465 -18.99 7.85 -14.32
CA ALA A 465 -18.06 8.97 -14.50
C ALA A 465 -18.31 9.75 -15.79
N VAL A 466 -18.68 9.06 -16.88
CA VAL A 466 -19.07 9.74 -18.12
C VAL A 466 -20.35 10.54 -17.92
N TYR A 467 -21.39 9.95 -17.33
CA TYR A 467 -22.65 10.66 -17.07
C TYR A 467 -22.47 11.84 -16.10
N TYR A 468 -21.62 11.68 -15.08
CA TYR A 468 -21.26 12.78 -14.17
C TYR A 468 -20.59 13.93 -14.93
N ALA A 469 -19.64 13.63 -15.82
CA ALA A 469 -18.96 14.64 -16.63
C ALA A 469 -19.90 15.36 -17.62
N GLN A 470 -20.95 14.67 -18.09
CA GLN A 470 -22.02 15.27 -18.91
C GLN A 470 -23.04 16.10 -18.10
N GLY A 471 -22.98 16.06 -16.76
CA GLY A 471 -24.01 16.65 -15.89
C GLY A 471 -25.30 15.83 -15.80
N ASN A 472 -25.34 14.62 -16.36
CA ASN A 472 -26.47 13.69 -16.21
C ASN A 472 -26.37 12.96 -14.86
N TYR A 473 -26.64 13.70 -13.80
CA TYR A 473 -26.52 13.21 -12.42
C TYR A 473 -27.44 12.02 -12.07
N PRO A 474 -28.70 11.93 -12.57
CA PRO A 474 -29.55 10.77 -12.29
C PRO A 474 -28.95 9.45 -12.79
N GLU A 475 -28.45 9.40 -14.02
CA GLU A 475 -27.85 8.18 -14.56
C GLU A 475 -26.47 7.91 -13.93
N ALA A 476 -25.71 8.95 -13.58
CA ALA A 476 -24.46 8.79 -12.83
C ALA A 476 -24.69 8.12 -11.46
N LEU A 477 -25.70 8.57 -10.70
CA LEU A 477 -26.08 7.98 -9.40
C LEU A 477 -26.43 6.50 -9.55
N LYS A 478 -27.35 6.19 -10.48
CA LYS A 478 -27.77 4.81 -10.75
C LYS A 478 -26.58 3.88 -10.96
N ARG A 479 -25.63 4.29 -11.80
CA ARG A 479 -24.45 3.48 -12.14
C ARG A 479 -23.47 3.34 -10.97
N TYR A 480 -23.29 4.39 -10.18
CA TYR A 480 -22.47 4.30 -8.97
C TYR A 480 -23.11 3.45 -7.87
N GLU A 481 -24.44 3.46 -7.75
CA GLU A 481 -25.19 2.60 -6.83
C GLU A 481 -25.10 1.12 -7.24
N GLU A 482 -25.25 0.80 -8.53
CA GLU A 482 -25.01 -0.56 -9.06
C GLU A 482 -23.58 -1.05 -8.75
N ALA A 483 -22.57 -0.18 -8.87
CA ALA A 483 -21.20 -0.51 -8.50
C ALA A 483 -21.00 -0.67 -6.97
N LEU A 484 -21.73 0.11 -6.16
CA LEU A 484 -21.71 0.05 -4.70
C LEU A 484 -22.32 -1.25 -4.17
N GLU A 485 -23.43 -1.70 -4.78
CA GLU A 485 -24.07 -2.98 -4.46
C GLU A 485 -23.11 -4.16 -4.67
N ILE A 486 -22.42 -4.19 -5.81
CA ILE A 486 -21.42 -5.22 -6.08
C ILE A 486 -20.26 -5.17 -5.07
N ALA A 487 -19.79 -3.98 -4.70
CA ALA A 487 -18.76 -3.86 -3.66
C ALA A 487 -19.25 -4.44 -2.31
N GLY A 488 -20.54 -4.29 -1.99
CA GLY A 488 -21.16 -4.94 -0.83
C GLY A 488 -21.17 -6.47 -0.94
N ILE A 489 -21.55 -7.01 -2.09
CA ILE A 489 -21.54 -8.47 -2.36
C ILE A 489 -20.14 -9.06 -2.23
N LEU A 490 -19.12 -8.35 -2.75
CA LEU A 490 -17.72 -8.79 -2.70
C LEU A 490 -17.04 -8.51 -1.35
N GLY A 491 -17.71 -7.81 -0.42
CA GLY A 491 -17.11 -7.40 0.85
C GLY A 491 -15.95 -6.41 0.73
N ASP A 492 -15.79 -5.76 -0.43
CA ASP A 492 -14.67 -4.86 -0.73
C ASP A 492 -14.93 -3.45 -0.15
N LEU A 493 -14.48 -3.26 1.10
CA LEU A 493 -14.63 -2.00 1.82
C LEU A 493 -13.90 -0.83 1.13
N SER A 494 -12.75 -1.07 0.50
CA SER A 494 -12.01 -0.02 -0.21
C SER A 494 -12.80 0.50 -1.41
N LYS A 495 -13.30 -0.40 -2.27
CA LYS A 495 -14.16 -0.02 -3.38
C LYS A 495 -15.46 0.61 -2.89
N LYS A 496 -16.03 0.14 -1.79
CA LYS A 496 -17.21 0.74 -1.15
C LYS A 496 -16.97 2.22 -0.80
N ALA A 497 -15.85 2.56 -0.16
CA ALA A 497 -15.50 3.94 0.17
C ALA A 497 -15.36 4.81 -1.09
N ILE A 498 -14.71 4.29 -2.13
CA ILE A 498 -14.58 4.99 -3.43
C ILE A 498 -15.96 5.24 -4.06
N ARG A 499 -16.89 4.26 -4.03
CA ARG A 499 -18.23 4.44 -4.61
C ARG A 499 -19.06 5.44 -3.81
N LEU A 500 -19.02 5.40 -2.49
CA LEU A 500 -19.66 6.41 -1.64
C LEU A 500 -19.13 7.82 -1.93
N ASN A 501 -17.82 7.95 -2.12
CA ASN A 501 -17.21 9.21 -2.53
C ASN A 501 -17.75 9.70 -3.89
N ASN A 502 -17.86 8.82 -4.89
CA ASN A 502 -18.37 9.19 -6.21
C ASN A 502 -19.85 9.63 -6.15
N ILE A 503 -20.69 8.93 -5.39
CA ILE A 503 -22.08 9.33 -5.13
C ILE A 503 -22.11 10.69 -4.42
N GLY A 504 -21.25 10.90 -3.42
CA GLY A 504 -21.09 12.20 -2.75
C GLY A 504 -20.72 13.34 -3.70
N MET A 505 -19.83 13.08 -4.67
CA MET A 505 -19.50 14.04 -5.73
C MET A 505 -20.71 14.42 -6.58
N VAL A 506 -21.58 13.46 -6.90
CA VAL A 506 -22.82 13.74 -7.64
C VAL A 506 -23.77 14.62 -6.82
N HIS A 507 -23.98 14.31 -5.54
CA HIS A 507 -24.81 15.16 -4.66
C HIS A 507 -24.25 16.57 -4.51
N ARG A 508 -22.93 16.70 -4.35
CA ARG A 508 -22.25 18.02 -4.29
C ARG A 508 -22.49 18.81 -5.56
N ALA A 509 -22.39 18.19 -6.73
CA ALA A 509 -22.61 18.83 -8.02
C ALA A 509 -24.08 19.25 -8.23
N LYS A 510 -25.03 18.51 -7.65
CA LYS A 510 -26.45 18.88 -7.58
C LYS A 510 -26.77 20.00 -6.57
N GLY A 511 -25.81 20.41 -5.75
CA GLY A 511 -26.00 21.37 -4.65
C GLY A 511 -26.56 20.76 -3.36
N ASP A 512 -26.70 19.42 -3.29
CA ASP A 512 -27.10 18.71 -2.08
C ASP A 512 -25.87 18.45 -1.19
N TYR A 513 -25.37 19.54 -0.60
CA TYR A 513 -24.12 19.53 0.17
C TYR A 513 -24.24 18.74 1.47
N LEU A 514 -25.43 18.67 2.08
CA LEU A 514 -25.66 17.89 3.30
C LEU A 514 -25.50 16.40 3.01
N LYS A 515 -26.13 15.88 1.94
CA LYS A 515 -25.98 14.48 1.58
C LYS A 515 -24.57 14.14 1.11
N ALA A 516 -23.94 15.05 0.38
CA ALA A 516 -22.54 14.89 -0.01
C ALA A 516 -21.62 14.77 1.21
N LEU A 517 -21.80 15.63 2.22
CA LEU A 517 -21.03 15.60 3.45
C LEU A 517 -21.26 14.30 4.24
N GLU A 518 -22.50 13.82 4.32
CA GLU A 518 -22.84 12.53 4.94
C GLU A 518 -22.08 11.38 4.25
N LEU A 519 -22.13 11.31 2.92
CA LEU A 519 -21.47 10.27 2.13
C LEU A 519 -19.95 10.33 2.23
N TYR A 520 -19.36 11.54 2.18
CA TYR A 520 -17.92 11.71 2.38
C TYR A 520 -17.47 11.30 3.78
N LYS A 521 -18.27 11.59 4.82
CA LYS A 521 -17.98 11.14 6.20
C LYS A 521 -18.09 9.62 6.35
N GLN A 522 -19.05 8.99 5.68
CA GLN A 522 -19.15 7.52 5.65
C GLN A 522 -17.93 6.90 4.96
N ALA A 523 -17.53 7.43 3.80
CA ALA A 523 -16.33 6.98 3.10
C ALA A 523 -15.07 7.21 3.96
N LEU A 524 -14.94 8.39 4.57
CA LEU A 524 -13.83 8.73 5.47
C LEU A 524 -13.74 7.76 6.65
N LYS A 525 -14.87 7.40 7.27
CA LYS A 525 -14.88 6.41 8.35
C LYS A 525 -14.39 5.04 7.89
N ILE A 526 -14.74 4.63 6.66
CA ILE A 526 -14.24 3.37 6.09
C ILE A 526 -12.73 3.49 5.82
N ASP A 527 -12.28 4.59 5.21
CA ASP A 527 -10.86 4.82 4.97
C ASP A 527 -10.08 4.83 6.30
N GLU A 528 -10.60 5.44 7.37
CA GLU A 528 -10.02 5.40 8.72
C GLU A 528 -10.01 4.00 9.34
N GLN A 529 -11.08 3.23 9.17
CA GLN A 529 -11.15 1.84 9.60
C GLN A 529 -10.08 1.00 8.91
N LEU A 530 -9.97 1.15 7.60
CA LEU A 530 -8.97 0.45 6.83
C LEU A 530 -7.57 0.95 7.22
N GLY A 531 -7.40 2.24 7.54
CA GLY A 531 -6.12 2.94 7.67
C GLY A 531 -5.63 3.61 6.38
N ASP A 532 -6.51 3.84 5.40
CA ASP A 532 -6.20 4.34 4.05
C ASP A 532 -5.99 5.85 4.13
N LEU A 533 -4.73 6.23 4.29
CA LEU A 533 -4.35 7.63 4.40
C LEU A 533 -4.65 8.42 3.12
N LYS A 534 -4.53 7.82 1.94
CA LYS A 534 -4.77 8.51 0.66
C LYS A 534 -6.27 8.66 0.39
N GLY A 535 -7.04 7.63 0.68
CA GLY A 535 -8.50 7.67 0.74
C GLY A 535 -8.97 8.77 1.69
N LYS A 536 -8.46 8.77 2.92
CA LYS A 536 -8.71 9.80 3.94
C LYS A 536 -8.43 11.20 3.40
N VAL A 537 -7.24 11.45 2.85
CA VAL A 537 -6.91 12.77 2.28
C VAL A 537 -7.87 13.17 1.17
N THR A 538 -8.25 12.23 0.30
CA THR A 538 -9.24 12.50 -0.76
C THR A 538 -10.58 12.94 -0.17
N ARG A 539 -11.03 12.31 0.93
CA ARG A 539 -12.34 12.65 1.53
C ARG A 539 -12.25 13.97 2.29
N LEU A 540 -11.17 14.19 3.03
CA LEU A 540 -10.88 15.47 3.68
C LEU A 540 -10.88 16.61 2.66
N ASN A 541 -10.24 16.43 1.50
CA ASN A 541 -10.25 17.41 0.43
C ASN A 541 -11.67 17.75 -0.06
N ASN A 542 -12.51 16.73 -0.26
CA ASN A 542 -13.90 16.92 -0.70
C ASN A 542 -14.79 17.57 0.36
N ILE A 543 -14.55 17.27 1.64
CA ILE A 543 -15.22 17.90 2.78
C ILE A 543 -14.81 19.37 2.92
N ALA A 544 -13.51 19.65 2.86
CA ALA A 544 -12.96 21.01 2.92
C ALA A 544 -13.49 21.88 1.78
N GLU A 545 -13.64 21.30 0.58
CA GLU A 545 -14.23 21.97 -0.57
C GLU A 545 -15.68 22.40 -0.33
N ILE A 546 -16.49 21.57 0.35
CA ILE A 546 -17.86 21.95 0.74
C ILE A 546 -17.83 23.15 1.71
N PHE A 547 -16.97 23.11 2.73
CA PHE A 547 -16.83 24.23 3.68
C PHE A 547 -16.35 25.51 2.98
N ARG A 548 -15.39 25.39 2.06
CA ARG A 548 -14.89 26.51 1.25
C ARG A 548 -16.01 27.16 0.42
N ILE A 549 -16.84 26.37 -0.26
CA ILE A 549 -17.99 26.86 -1.04
C ILE A 549 -18.96 27.66 -0.15
N HIS A 550 -19.16 27.24 1.10
CA HIS A 550 -20.02 27.94 2.08
C HIS A 550 -19.31 29.07 2.82
N LYS A 551 -18.06 29.41 2.43
CA LYS A 551 -17.22 30.44 3.06
C LYS A 551 -16.90 30.17 4.54
N LEU A 552 -17.00 28.90 4.95
CA LEU A 552 -16.54 28.39 6.24
C LEU A 552 -15.03 28.14 6.13
N TYR A 553 -14.29 29.24 5.95
CA TYR A 553 -12.87 29.19 5.57
C TYR A 553 -11.99 28.62 6.69
N THR A 554 -12.31 28.89 7.96
CA THR A 554 -11.55 28.36 9.10
C THR A 554 -11.63 26.84 9.16
N GLU A 555 -12.82 26.29 8.99
CA GLU A 555 -13.06 24.84 8.96
C GLU A 555 -12.40 24.19 7.76
N ALA A 556 -12.49 24.81 6.58
CA ALA A 556 -11.82 24.33 5.38
C ALA A 556 -10.29 24.32 5.52
N LEU A 557 -9.71 25.39 6.09
CA LEU A 557 -8.26 25.50 6.33
C LEU A 557 -7.78 24.41 7.28
N ASN A 558 -8.46 24.20 8.42
CA ASN A 558 -8.09 23.16 9.38
C ASN A 558 -8.04 21.77 8.73
N ILE A 559 -9.01 21.46 7.87
CA ILE A 559 -9.08 20.16 7.18
C ILE A 559 -8.01 20.06 6.08
N TYR A 560 -7.75 21.13 5.32
CA TYR A 560 -6.66 21.12 4.34
C TYR A 560 -5.28 21.00 5.00
N GLU A 561 -5.08 21.57 6.19
CA GLU A 561 -3.86 21.40 6.96
C GLU A 561 -3.69 19.98 7.49
N GLU A 562 -4.76 19.32 7.93
CA GLU A 562 -4.73 17.89 8.27
C GLU A 562 -4.34 17.06 7.06
N ALA A 563 -5.00 17.28 5.92
CA ALA A 563 -4.69 16.59 4.66
C ALA A 563 -3.23 16.80 4.21
N LEU A 564 -2.72 18.03 4.33
CA LEU A 564 -1.34 18.39 3.99
C LEU A 564 -0.33 17.63 4.86
N LYS A 565 -0.57 17.49 6.17
CA LYS A 565 0.31 16.71 7.06
C LYS A 565 0.35 15.25 6.66
N ILE A 566 -0.78 14.69 6.24
CA ILE A 566 -0.83 13.30 5.76
C ILE A 566 -0.07 13.16 4.44
N ASP A 567 -0.20 14.09 3.50
CA ASP A 567 0.60 14.07 2.25
C ASP A 567 2.10 14.15 2.53
N GLU A 568 2.51 14.96 3.50
CA GLU A 568 3.91 15.05 3.92
C GLU A 568 4.40 13.76 4.58
N GLN A 569 3.55 13.09 5.36
CA GLN A 569 3.83 11.76 5.90
C GLN A 569 3.96 10.70 4.79
N LEU A 570 3.16 10.84 3.73
CA LEU A 570 3.11 9.93 2.57
C LEU A 570 4.13 10.26 1.48
N GLY A 571 5.05 11.21 1.68
CA GLY A 571 5.95 11.65 0.62
C GLY A 571 5.27 12.19 -0.64
N ASP A 572 3.93 12.37 -0.65
CA ASP A 572 3.15 12.68 -1.84
C ASP A 572 3.34 14.15 -2.23
N LEU A 573 4.36 14.40 -3.05
CA LEU A 573 4.68 15.73 -3.56
C LEU A 573 3.53 16.33 -4.37
N LYS A 574 2.79 15.50 -5.14
CA LYS A 574 1.65 15.95 -5.93
C LYS A 574 0.50 16.37 -5.02
N GLY A 575 0.21 15.56 -4.00
CA GLY A 575 -0.77 15.83 -2.96
C GLY A 575 -0.47 17.12 -2.21
N LYS A 576 0.76 17.25 -1.71
CA LYS A 576 1.28 18.44 -1.07
C LYS A 576 1.08 19.70 -1.92
N ALA A 577 1.48 19.66 -3.19
CA ALA A 577 1.33 20.79 -4.10
C ALA A 577 -0.14 21.17 -4.31
N THR A 578 -1.01 20.18 -4.45
CA THR A 578 -2.46 20.37 -4.58
C THR A 578 -3.05 21.05 -3.33
N ARG A 579 -2.63 20.63 -2.13
CA ARG A 579 -3.15 21.14 -0.85
C ARG A 579 -2.68 22.57 -0.61
N LEU A 580 -1.40 22.86 -0.92
CA LEU A 580 -0.88 24.23 -0.94
C LEU A 580 -1.67 25.14 -1.90
N ASN A 581 -2.01 24.64 -3.09
CA ASN A 581 -2.84 25.37 -4.03
C ASN A 581 -4.26 25.62 -3.48
N ASN A 582 -4.91 24.64 -2.88
CA ASN A 582 -6.26 24.80 -2.32
C ASN A 582 -6.30 25.79 -1.14
N ILE A 583 -5.29 25.75 -0.26
CA ILE A 583 -5.12 26.73 0.81
C ILE A 583 -4.88 28.14 0.22
N GLY A 584 -4.07 28.23 -0.85
CA GLY A 584 -3.84 29.48 -1.58
C GLY A 584 -5.12 30.07 -2.17
N ASP A 585 -6.02 29.22 -2.68
CA ASP A 585 -7.31 29.64 -3.21
C ASP A 585 -8.20 30.27 -2.13
N ILE A 586 -8.25 29.70 -0.91
CA ILE A 586 -8.96 30.29 0.23
C ILE A 586 -8.43 31.71 0.53
N PHE A 587 -7.11 31.87 0.63
CA PHE A 587 -6.52 33.19 0.85
C PHE A 587 -6.85 34.16 -0.28
N GLY A 588 -6.86 33.69 -1.54
CA GLY A 588 -7.27 34.47 -2.70
C GLY A 588 -8.72 34.96 -2.60
N MET A 589 -9.64 34.08 -2.17
CA MET A 589 -11.05 34.41 -1.94
C MET A 589 -11.26 35.39 -0.78
N GLN A 590 -10.41 35.33 0.24
CA GLN A 590 -10.35 36.31 1.33
C GLN A 590 -9.66 37.62 0.93
N LYS A 591 -9.16 37.72 -0.31
CA LYS A 591 -8.38 38.86 -0.85
C LYS A 591 -7.03 39.07 -0.16
N ILE A 592 -6.52 38.02 0.49
CA ILE A 592 -5.20 37.96 1.11
C ILE A 592 -4.20 37.51 0.02
N TYR A 593 -4.01 38.39 -0.97
CA TYR A 593 -3.28 38.06 -2.20
C TYR A 593 -1.80 37.71 -2.02
N PRO A 594 -1.01 38.37 -1.13
CA PRO A 594 0.40 38.02 -0.94
C PRO A 594 0.60 36.56 -0.49
N GLU A 595 -0.21 36.10 0.46
CA GLU A 595 -0.19 34.75 1.00
C GLU A 595 -0.64 33.72 -0.04
N ALA A 596 -1.72 34.03 -0.79
CA ALA A 596 -2.18 33.20 -1.90
C ALA A 596 -1.10 33.01 -2.97
N LEU A 597 -0.47 34.11 -3.43
CA LEU A 597 0.62 34.06 -4.42
C LEU A 597 1.84 33.28 -3.89
N LYS A 598 2.17 33.42 -2.60
CA LYS A 598 3.26 32.66 -1.96
C LYS A 598 2.99 31.16 -2.03
N LEU A 599 1.75 30.73 -1.75
CA LEU A 599 1.36 29.32 -1.77
C LEU A 599 1.28 28.77 -3.20
N PHE A 600 0.67 29.49 -4.14
CA PHE A 600 0.62 29.08 -5.54
C PHE A 600 2.02 28.93 -6.16
N LYS A 601 2.96 29.85 -5.84
CA LYS A 601 4.35 29.73 -6.30
C LYS A 601 5.08 28.53 -5.69
N LYS A 602 4.81 28.20 -4.42
CA LYS A 602 5.34 26.98 -3.81
C LYS A 602 4.77 25.73 -4.48
N ALA A 603 3.46 25.67 -4.72
CA ALA A 603 2.82 24.57 -5.42
C ALA A 603 3.35 24.40 -6.86
N LEU A 604 3.46 25.50 -7.60
CA LEU A 604 4.01 25.52 -8.96
C LEU A 604 5.41 24.92 -9.01
N LYS A 605 6.31 25.32 -8.09
CA LYS A 605 7.66 24.77 -8.01
C LYS A 605 7.68 23.26 -7.78
N VAL A 606 6.78 22.75 -6.94
CA VAL A 606 6.68 21.30 -6.70
C VAL A 606 6.15 20.57 -7.94
N PHE A 607 5.10 21.08 -8.59
CA PHE A 607 4.61 20.53 -9.86
C PHE A 607 5.67 20.59 -10.97
N GLU A 608 6.54 21.59 -10.98
CA GLU A 608 7.73 21.66 -11.84
C GLU A 608 8.74 20.56 -11.57
N GLN A 609 9.06 20.33 -10.30
CA GLN A 609 9.99 19.28 -9.88
C GLN A 609 9.51 17.89 -10.29
N ILE A 610 8.20 17.61 -10.14
CA ILE A 610 7.64 16.28 -10.46
C ILE A 610 7.17 16.15 -11.92
N GLY A 611 7.35 17.18 -12.75
CA GLY A 611 6.95 17.15 -14.17
C GLY A 611 5.43 17.17 -14.42
N ASP A 612 4.60 17.46 -13.41
CA ASP A 612 3.14 17.48 -13.55
C ASP A 612 2.68 18.73 -14.33
N SER A 613 2.33 18.53 -15.60
CA SER A 613 1.95 19.63 -16.50
C SER A 613 0.55 20.18 -16.19
N GLU A 614 -0.38 19.37 -15.69
CA GLU A 614 -1.73 19.83 -15.34
C GLU A 614 -1.73 20.64 -14.04
N GLY A 615 -0.95 20.20 -13.05
CA GLY A 615 -0.73 20.95 -11.81
C GLY A 615 -0.10 22.32 -12.06
N LYS A 616 0.85 22.42 -13.00
CA LYS A 616 1.42 23.70 -13.46
C LYS A 616 0.35 24.62 -14.03
N VAL A 617 -0.46 24.11 -14.97
CA VAL A 617 -1.55 24.88 -15.59
C VAL A 617 -2.50 25.45 -14.54
N THR A 618 -2.86 24.65 -13.54
CA THR A 618 -3.73 25.08 -12.44
C THR A 618 -3.12 26.23 -11.64
N CYS A 619 -1.85 26.10 -11.24
CA CYS A 619 -1.16 27.16 -10.49
C CYS A 619 -0.98 28.43 -11.32
N LEU A 620 -0.59 28.31 -12.60
CA LEU A 620 -0.43 29.43 -13.52
C LEU A 620 -1.76 30.18 -13.69
N ASN A 621 -2.86 29.45 -13.87
CA ASN A 621 -4.19 30.03 -13.98
C ASN A 621 -4.58 30.80 -12.71
N ASN A 622 -4.35 30.22 -11.52
CA ASN A 622 -4.68 30.86 -10.25
C ASN A 622 -3.84 32.13 -9.99
N ILE A 623 -2.54 32.08 -10.30
CA ILE A 623 -1.65 33.26 -10.24
C ILE A 623 -2.12 34.34 -11.22
N ALA A 624 -2.47 33.94 -12.46
CA ALA A 624 -2.95 34.86 -13.49
C ALA A 624 -4.23 35.58 -13.06
N VAL A 625 -5.17 34.86 -12.45
CA VAL A 625 -6.42 35.41 -11.92
C VAL A 625 -6.14 36.45 -10.83
N ILE A 626 -5.25 36.18 -9.87
CA ILE A 626 -4.87 37.16 -8.85
C ILE A 626 -4.23 38.40 -9.48
N TYR A 627 -3.30 38.23 -10.41
CA TYR A 627 -2.70 39.37 -11.12
C TYR A 627 -3.73 40.19 -11.87
N GLY A 628 -4.73 39.56 -12.48
CA GLY A 628 -5.87 40.24 -13.08
C GLY A 628 -6.66 41.08 -12.08
N PHE A 629 -6.96 40.55 -10.89
CA PHE A 629 -7.65 41.30 -9.82
C PHE A 629 -6.82 42.47 -9.27
N GLN A 630 -5.49 42.35 -9.27
CA GLN A 630 -4.57 43.42 -8.85
C GLN A 630 -4.28 44.45 -9.95
N GLY A 631 -4.81 44.28 -11.17
CA GLY A 631 -4.60 45.19 -12.30
C GLY A 631 -3.31 44.93 -13.10
N TYR A 632 -2.56 43.87 -12.79
CA TYR A 632 -1.36 43.44 -13.50
C TYR A 632 -1.73 42.65 -14.78
N PHE A 633 -2.46 43.29 -15.70
CA PHE A 633 -3.09 42.62 -16.85
C PHE A 633 -2.07 41.97 -17.80
N GLN A 634 -0.91 42.58 -18.02
CA GLN A 634 0.13 42.01 -18.88
C GLN A 634 0.72 40.72 -18.28
N GLN A 635 0.98 40.72 -16.97
CA GLN A 635 1.47 39.54 -16.25
C GLN A 635 0.42 38.42 -16.24
N SER A 636 -0.85 38.78 -16.01
CA SER A 636 -1.98 37.84 -16.09
C SER A 636 -2.09 37.19 -17.48
N LEU A 637 -2.03 38.00 -18.55
CA LEU A 637 -2.10 37.52 -19.93
C LEU A 637 -0.95 36.56 -20.26
N LYS A 638 0.27 36.88 -19.84
CA LYS A 638 1.45 36.02 -20.04
C LYS A 638 1.25 34.63 -19.43
N MET A 639 0.78 34.56 -18.19
CA MET A 639 0.57 33.30 -17.47
C MET A 639 -0.56 32.46 -18.08
N HIS A 640 -1.66 33.08 -18.52
CA HIS A 640 -2.73 32.35 -19.22
C HIS A 640 -2.29 31.78 -20.57
N LEU A 641 -1.47 32.52 -21.34
CA LEU A 641 -0.92 32.03 -22.61
C LEU A 641 0.00 30.82 -22.41
N GLU A 642 0.84 30.86 -21.39
CA GLU A 642 1.70 29.74 -21.02
C GLU A 642 0.89 28.49 -20.63
N ALA A 643 -0.14 28.67 -19.78
CA ALA A 643 -1.04 27.59 -19.39
C ALA A 643 -1.77 26.97 -20.60
N LEU A 644 -2.26 27.78 -21.54
CA LEU A 644 -2.92 27.30 -22.75
C LEU A 644 -1.96 26.55 -23.68
N GLN A 645 -0.70 26.99 -23.78
CA GLN A 645 0.31 26.31 -24.58
C GLN A 645 0.60 24.89 -24.07
N ILE A 646 0.64 24.71 -22.75
CA ILE A 646 0.80 23.39 -22.12
C ILE A 646 -0.39 22.48 -22.47
N LEU A 647 -1.62 22.96 -22.30
CA LEU A 647 -2.84 22.20 -22.64
C LEU A 647 -2.87 21.76 -24.11
N ASN A 648 -2.42 22.62 -25.03
CA ASN A 648 -2.34 22.27 -26.45
C ASN A 648 -1.34 21.13 -26.72
N ARG A 649 -0.18 21.11 -26.06
CA ARG A 649 0.81 20.02 -26.19
C ARG A 649 0.29 18.68 -25.67
N LEU A 650 -0.58 18.72 -24.67
CA LEU A 650 -1.25 17.53 -24.11
C LEU A 650 -2.44 17.05 -24.96
N GLY A 651 -2.80 17.76 -26.05
CA GLY A 651 -4.00 17.45 -26.83
C GLY A 651 -5.32 17.79 -26.10
N LEU A 652 -5.26 18.62 -25.06
CA LEU A 652 -6.40 19.01 -24.20
C LEU A 652 -6.98 20.38 -24.59
N ASN A 653 -6.82 20.80 -25.84
CA ASN A 653 -7.23 22.11 -26.35
C ASN A 653 -8.75 22.38 -26.32
N LYS A 654 -9.57 21.34 -26.18
CA LYS A 654 -11.04 21.41 -26.02
C LYS A 654 -11.51 21.09 -24.60
N SER A 655 -10.59 20.91 -23.66
CA SER A 655 -10.95 20.67 -22.26
C SER A 655 -11.67 21.90 -21.67
N PRO A 656 -12.54 21.72 -20.66
CA PRO A 656 -13.19 22.85 -19.98
C PRO A 656 -12.20 23.92 -19.49
N ALA A 657 -11.06 23.50 -18.93
CA ALA A 657 -10.00 24.41 -18.48
C ALA A 657 -9.40 25.24 -19.63
N ALA A 658 -9.16 24.63 -20.79
CA ALA A 658 -8.67 25.34 -21.97
C ALA A 658 -9.67 26.41 -22.44
N LEU A 659 -10.97 26.08 -22.45
CA LEU A 659 -12.03 27.01 -22.86
C LEU A 659 -12.12 28.21 -21.90
N ASP A 660 -12.00 27.99 -20.59
CA ASP A 660 -12.04 29.08 -19.62
C ASP A 660 -10.79 29.97 -19.67
N ILE A 661 -9.60 29.39 -19.84
CA ILE A 661 -8.36 30.14 -20.07
C ILE A 661 -8.46 30.99 -21.36
N GLN A 662 -9.03 30.44 -22.44
CA GLN A 662 -9.25 31.18 -23.69
C GLN A 662 -10.15 32.40 -23.49
N LYS A 663 -11.27 32.25 -22.76
CA LYS A 663 -12.15 33.38 -22.42
C LYS A 663 -11.40 34.46 -21.62
N ASN A 664 -10.59 34.05 -20.64
CA ASN A 664 -9.78 34.99 -19.84
C ASN A 664 -8.76 35.74 -20.70
N ILE A 665 -8.11 35.05 -21.65
CA ILE A 665 -7.18 35.68 -22.61
C ILE A 665 -7.89 36.73 -23.46
N GLU A 666 -9.08 36.42 -24.00
CA GLU A 666 -9.87 37.37 -24.79
C GLU A 666 -10.25 38.62 -23.97
N TYR A 667 -10.70 38.42 -22.73
CA TYR A 667 -11.02 39.51 -21.82
C TYR A 667 -9.80 40.40 -21.55
N LEU A 668 -8.65 39.80 -21.23
CA LEU A 668 -7.42 40.55 -20.93
C LEU A 668 -6.90 41.33 -22.14
N ARG A 669 -6.97 40.76 -23.35
CA ARG A 669 -6.63 41.48 -24.59
C ARG A 669 -7.46 42.75 -24.78
N LYS A 670 -8.77 42.69 -24.46
CA LYS A 670 -9.66 43.87 -24.50
C LYS A 670 -9.41 44.90 -23.39
N LYS A 671 -8.72 44.51 -22.31
CA LYS A 671 -8.37 45.41 -21.20
C LYS A 671 -7.01 46.08 -21.35
N ILE A 672 -6.10 45.44 -22.09
CA ILE A 672 -4.75 45.94 -22.37
C ILE A 672 -4.75 46.90 -23.55
N ASN A 673 -5.57 46.61 -24.57
CA ASN A 673 -5.89 47.52 -25.67
C ASN A 673 -6.93 48.54 -25.23
#